data_AF-A0A4T0KGB3-F1
#
_entry.id   AF-A0A4T0KGB3-F1
#
_cell.length_a   1.000
_cell.length_b   1.000
_cell.length_c   1.000
_cell.angle_alpha   90.00
_cell.angle_beta   90.00
_cell.angle_gamma   90.00
#
_symmetry.space_group_name_H-M   'P 1'
#
loop_
_entity.id
_entity.type
_entity.pdbx_description
1 polymer ?
#
loop_
_entity_poly.entity_id
_entity_poly.type
_entity_poly.pdbx_seq_one_letter_code
_entity_poly.pdbx_strand_id
1 'polypeptide(L)'
;MSSTAPAEFIVDAVLFDMDGTLVNSIAAVEAAWGAVADEIGQPRKSVIEATHGRRASDNLKDWKPQIKDEQLDGEVEKFEQSILNHADQYKKRRDSRSSSQSSSRRASSSASSRRPSQAQLFGSFTPIDKTRKDSTSQGKEGRVSSGQLAKQLEPLSLDKNNSAVDDEAVEDEEDEDLGPDMGVRILPGVRALIDSLPKGRYAVATSGARVYAYGAMERAGIVAPEVTITAEDPRLKNGKPHPDPFLLAAECLGYDCNKCLVVEDSPSGIKAGVASGAITLAVCTSHEEHQIKDAGAQHLVHNLEAVRAEQLADGRLKFTIDPSRIVTDSKSDARTDVGLKEEDKESNIKRRFSQTNTKPVLSHPPHASSEPVHANPVSIPFNALLSPITTVSLLACIKAAFGPDPSCLGIIIITDLPAEFDGLRKELLELSNKFARMAEEKKERYADEESSFSFGWSRAKEYMNGMPDTLKGSYYGNPLLDRPQVDPTIQRRHPEYYKGNIWPNEDEDAEVNGFQQSFKKLGSFVVEVGLLLTRACESFVSPQLQIQTNKTDILEGMLARSSAHKARLLHYYPPPPSGDGDENDDDQDSWCGWHLDHSLITGLVSAMYMFEEGDKHTPIANPHERSGLYIRNRANNVVKVTIPENALAFQTGEALELLTGGKLHATPHCVRGGGPGQVRLGDAVGDVSRETFAVFMQPDVWEQIGTPEETFGTFTKEVLRRHYRNKKQEEGVDVAYKFDSSDHLPPISELTTSNITINLDCQDPALSYKHI
;
A
#
# COMPACT_ATOMS: atom_id res chain seq x y z
N MET A 1 -30.90 3.01 -2.94
CA MET A 1 -30.67 2.19 -1.75
C MET A 1 -31.61 0.99 -1.80
N SER A 2 -31.08 -0.22 -2.01
CA SER A 2 -31.83 -1.43 -1.72
C SER A 2 -31.54 -1.79 -0.26
N SER A 3 -32.58 -1.84 0.57
CA SER A 3 -32.44 -2.25 1.98
C SER A 3 -32.25 -3.78 2.02
N THR A 4 -31.00 -4.24 2.10
CA THR A 4 -30.71 -5.62 2.44
C THR A 4 -30.98 -5.81 3.93
N ALA A 5 -32.13 -6.42 4.24
CA ALA A 5 -32.45 -6.81 5.61
C ALA A 5 -31.36 -7.73 6.18
N PRO A 6 -31.09 -7.70 7.51
CA PRO A 6 -30.17 -8.63 8.13
C PRO A 6 -30.55 -10.07 7.82
N ALA A 7 -29.57 -10.88 7.44
CA ALA A 7 -29.80 -12.30 7.22
C ALA A 7 -29.85 -13.00 8.57
N GLU A 8 -31.02 -13.55 8.90
CA GLU A 8 -31.25 -14.28 10.14
C GLU A 8 -31.55 -15.75 9.84
N PHE A 9 -30.89 -16.66 10.56
CA PHE A 9 -31.15 -18.09 10.46
C PHE A 9 -30.96 -18.76 11.82
N ILE A 10 -31.64 -19.90 12.02
CA ILE A 10 -31.66 -20.62 13.29
C ILE A 10 -31.01 -21.99 13.08
N VAL A 11 -30.02 -22.30 13.89
CA VAL A 11 -29.24 -23.54 13.89
C VAL A 11 -29.19 -24.16 15.27
N ASP A 12 -28.96 -25.47 15.33
CA ASP A 12 -28.82 -26.20 16.58
C ASP A 12 -27.40 -26.04 17.18
N ALA A 13 -26.36 -25.89 16.35
CA ALA A 13 -24.99 -25.63 16.77
C ALA A 13 -24.15 -24.92 15.69
N VAL A 14 -22.94 -24.50 16.03
CA VAL A 14 -21.95 -23.95 15.09
C VAL A 14 -20.62 -24.73 15.12
N LEU A 15 -20.04 -24.95 13.95
CA LEU A 15 -18.82 -25.71 13.72
C LEU A 15 -17.82 -24.76 13.05
N PHE A 16 -16.77 -24.39 13.77
CA PHE A 16 -15.74 -23.50 13.24
C PHE A 16 -14.58 -24.31 12.67
N ASP A 17 -13.98 -23.89 11.55
CA ASP A 17 -12.55 -24.14 11.37
C ASP A 17 -11.73 -23.33 12.42
N MET A 18 -10.44 -23.61 12.55
CA MET A 18 -9.57 -22.91 13.49
C MET A 18 -8.72 -21.82 12.80
N ASP A 19 -8.04 -22.15 11.71
CA ASP A 19 -6.95 -21.36 11.13
C ASP A 19 -7.49 -20.42 10.08
N GLY A 20 -7.26 -19.12 10.22
CA GLY A 20 -7.95 -18.13 9.40
C GLY A 20 -9.41 -17.91 9.81
N THR A 21 -10.09 -18.86 10.45
CA THR A 21 -11.47 -18.67 10.98
C THR A 21 -11.51 -18.15 12.43
N LEU A 22 -10.76 -18.76 13.36
CA LEU A 22 -10.73 -18.37 14.79
C LEU A 22 -9.42 -17.70 15.19
N VAL A 23 -8.30 -18.15 14.62
CA VAL A 23 -6.97 -17.64 14.91
C VAL A 23 -6.28 -17.16 13.63
N ASN A 24 -5.54 -16.06 13.72
CA ASN A 24 -4.53 -15.75 12.72
C ASN A 24 -3.26 -16.51 13.09
N SER A 25 -2.94 -17.50 12.27
CA SER A 25 -1.76 -18.36 12.36
C SER A 25 -0.97 -18.42 11.05
N ILE A 26 -1.43 -17.70 10.02
CA ILE A 26 -1.05 -17.84 8.60
C ILE A 26 0.47 -17.76 8.44
N ALA A 27 1.09 -16.69 8.96
CA ALA A 27 2.53 -16.46 8.80
C ALA A 27 3.39 -17.58 9.44
N ALA A 28 2.96 -18.18 10.56
CA ALA A 28 3.66 -19.32 11.17
C ALA A 28 3.54 -20.59 10.32
N VAL A 29 2.36 -20.83 9.74
CA VAL A 29 2.10 -21.96 8.83
C VAL A 29 2.92 -21.82 7.54
N GLU A 30 2.95 -20.61 6.96
CA GLU A 30 3.74 -20.29 5.77
C GLU A 30 5.24 -20.45 5.99
N ALA A 31 5.77 -20.09 7.17
CA ALA A 31 7.18 -20.34 7.46
C ALA A 31 7.52 -21.83 7.64
N ALA A 32 6.64 -22.60 8.28
CA ALA A 32 6.82 -24.05 8.37
C ALA A 32 6.82 -24.71 6.98
N TRP A 33 5.83 -24.38 6.12
CA TRP A 33 5.81 -24.86 4.74
C TRP A 33 6.95 -24.30 3.89
N GLY A 34 7.39 -23.07 4.13
CA GLY A 34 8.56 -22.47 3.49
C GLY A 34 9.85 -23.23 3.81
N ALA A 35 10.04 -23.65 5.06
CA ALA A 35 11.17 -24.48 5.46
C ALA A 35 11.12 -25.89 4.82
N VAL A 36 9.92 -26.48 4.70
CA VAL A 36 9.72 -27.74 3.96
C VAL A 36 10.03 -27.57 2.46
N ALA A 37 9.60 -26.46 1.85
CA ALA A 37 9.86 -26.16 0.45
C ALA A 37 11.36 -25.99 0.16
N ASP A 38 12.09 -25.31 1.04
CA ASP A 38 13.56 -25.19 0.96
C ASP A 38 14.25 -26.56 1.04
N GLU A 39 13.80 -27.45 1.95
CA GLU A 39 14.36 -28.79 2.14
C GLU A 39 14.20 -29.67 0.89
N ILE A 40 13.07 -29.55 0.19
CA ILE A 40 12.78 -30.33 -1.04
C ILE A 40 13.19 -29.61 -2.33
N GLY A 41 13.75 -28.39 -2.23
CA GLY A 41 14.20 -27.60 -3.38
C GLY A 41 13.07 -27.11 -4.30
N GLN A 42 11.87 -26.89 -3.77
CA GLN A 42 10.70 -26.41 -4.52
C GLN A 42 10.41 -24.92 -4.24
N PRO A 43 9.78 -24.19 -5.18
CA PRO A 43 9.39 -22.80 -4.95
C PRO A 43 8.41 -22.68 -3.76
N ARG A 44 8.80 -21.91 -2.72
CA ARG A 44 7.98 -21.72 -1.51
C ARG A 44 6.52 -21.37 -1.81
N LYS A 45 6.28 -20.46 -2.77
CA LYS A 45 4.95 -20.02 -3.19
C LYS A 45 4.08 -21.21 -3.63
N SER A 46 4.60 -22.06 -4.52
CA SER A 46 3.87 -23.21 -5.05
C SER A 46 3.56 -24.28 -4.00
N VAL A 47 4.45 -24.47 -3.03
CA VAL A 47 4.20 -25.38 -1.89
C VAL A 47 3.14 -24.77 -0.96
N ILE A 48 3.28 -23.50 -0.58
CA ILE A 48 2.34 -22.79 0.30
C ILE A 48 0.93 -22.78 -0.32
N GLU A 49 0.76 -22.32 -1.56
CA GLU A 49 -0.53 -22.30 -2.29
C GLU A 49 -1.19 -23.68 -2.36
N ALA A 50 -0.41 -24.75 -2.51
CA ALA A 50 -0.93 -26.12 -2.56
C ALA A 50 -1.30 -26.73 -1.19
N THR A 51 -0.91 -26.09 -0.09
CA THR A 51 -1.05 -26.63 1.27
C THR A 51 -2.19 -26.05 2.10
N HIS A 52 -2.66 -24.83 1.79
CA HIS A 52 -3.75 -24.17 2.53
C HIS A 52 -5.03 -25.02 2.57
N GLY A 53 -5.66 -25.12 3.74
CA GLY A 53 -6.93 -25.84 3.93
C GLY A 53 -6.88 -27.36 3.67
N ARG A 54 -5.68 -27.97 3.66
CA ARG A 54 -5.45 -29.42 3.53
C ARG A 54 -4.69 -29.96 4.74
N ARG A 55 -4.82 -31.27 5.02
CA ARG A 55 -4.10 -31.92 6.14
C ARG A 55 -2.61 -31.96 5.86
N ALA A 56 -1.79 -31.73 6.89
CA ALA A 56 -0.34 -31.86 6.79
C ALA A 56 0.12 -33.25 6.31
N SER A 57 -0.61 -34.31 6.67
CA SER A 57 -0.34 -35.69 6.21
C SER A 57 -0.55 -35.90 4.71
N ASP A 58 -1.59 -35.30 4.12
CA ASP A 58 -1.84 -35.37 2.67
C ASP A 58 -0.77 -34.57 1.92
N ASN A 59 -0.48 -33.35 2.39
CA ASN A 59 0.53 -32.48 1.80
C ASN A 59 1.96 -33.08 1.89
N LEU A 60 2.35 -33.66 3.04
CA LEU A 60 3.64 -34.32 3.18
C LEU A 60 3.76 -35.58 2.30
N LYS A 61 2.65 -36.27 2.00
CA LYS A 61 2.65 -37.37 1.02
C LYS A 61 2.86 -36.88 -0.41
N ASP A 62 2.19 -35.79 -0.79
CA ASP A 62 2.34 -35.18 -2.12
C ASP A 62 3.77 -34.64 -2.35
N TRP A 63 4.32 -33.94 -1.35
CA TRP A 63 5.61 -33.23 -1.46
C TRP A 63 6.85 -34.03 -1.00
N LYS A 64 6.67 -35.06 -0.17
CA LYS A 64 7.74 -35.97 0.29
C LYS A 64 7.32 -37.45 0.13
N PRO A 65 7.10 -37.94 -1.10
CA PRO A 65 6.63 -39.32 -1.37
C PRO A 65 7.58 -40.44 -0.91
N GLN A 66 8.81 -40.08 -0.49
CA GLN A 66 9.78 -40.99 0.14
C GLN A 66 9.46 -41.36 1.60
N ILE A 67 8.53 -40.65 2.26
CA ILE A 67 8.08 -40.96 3.62
C ILE A 67 7.22 -42.23 3.57
N LYS A 68 7.60 -43.25 4.35
CA LYS A 68 6.81 -44.48 4.49
C LYS A 68 5.61 -44.23 5.39
N ASP A 69 4.52 -44.98 5.17
CA ASP A 69 3.30 -44.88 5.97
C ASP A 69 3.58 -45.07 7.48
N GLU A 70 4.50 -45.96 7.88
CA GLU A 70 4.83 -46.17 9.30
C GLU A 70 5.63 -45.02 9.94
N GLN A 71 6.06 -44.04 9.14
CA GLN A 71 6.84 -42.87 9.57
C GLN A 71 6.05 -41.57 9.46
N LEU A 72 4.93 -41.55 8.72
CA LEU A 72 4.17 -40.34 8.38
C LEU A 72 3.72 -39.57 9.62
N ASP A 73 3.09 -40.24 10.58
CA ASP A 73 2.53 -39.61 11.78
C ASP A 73 3.63 -38.87 12.58
N GLY A 74 4.82 -39.45 12.65
CA GLY A 74 5.97 -38.84 13.32
C GLY A 74 6.62 -37.68 12.54
N GLU A 75 6.46 -37.62 11.22
CA GLU A 75 6.87 -36.44 10.43
C GLU A 75 5.82 -35.33 10.46
N VAL A 76 4.53 -35.68 10.50
CA VAL A 76 3.42 -34.75 10.73
C VAL A 76 3.55 -34.08 12.09
N GLU A 77 3.77 -34.84 13.17
CA GLU A 77 3.93 -34.28 14.52
C GLU A 77 5.12 -33.29 14.60
N LYS A 78 6.25 -33.62 13.96
CA LYS A 78 7.41 -32.70 13.86
C LYS A 78 7.08 -31.43 13.09
N PHE A 79 6.39 -31.55 11.95
CA PHE A 79 6.00 -30.42 11.13
C PHE A 79 5.05 -29.47 11.89
N GLU A 80 4.02 -30.02 12.51
CA GLU A 80 3.01 -29.29 13.30
C GLU A 80 3.62 -28.62 14.53
N GLN A 81 4.53 -29.32 15.23
CA GLN A 81 5.33 -28.74 16.31
C GLN A 81 6.26 -27.63 15.79
N SER A 82 6.72 -27.69 14.54
CA SER A 82 7.52 -26.61 13.94
C SER A 82 6.72 -25.32 13.74
N ILE A 83 5.42 -25.39 13.42
CA ILE A 83 4.55 -24.20 13.32
C ILE A 83 4.49 -23.48 14.67
N LEU A 84 4.23 -24.21 15.74
CA LEU A 84 4.24 -23.67 17.11
C LEU A 84 5.63 -23.14 17.50
N ASN A 85 6.71 -23.78 17.05
CA ASN A 85 8.07 -23.31 17.30
C ASN A 85 8.36 -21.96 16.60
N HIS A 86 7.89 -21.74 15.36
CA HIS A 86 8.01 -20.45 14.69
C HIS A 86 7.25 -19.35 15.45
N ALA A 87 6.01 -19.63 15.86
CA ALA A 87 5.21 -18.71 16.68
C ALA A 87 5.85 -18.39 18.05
N ASP A 88 6.40 -19.40 18.72
CA ASP A 88 7.07 -19.26 20.00
C ASP A 88 8.45 -18.60 19.90
N GLN A 89 9.18 -18.78 18.79
CA GLN A 89 10.47 -18.12 18.60
C GLN A 89 10.31 -16.61 18.50
N TYR A 90 9.30 -16.14 17.75
CA TYR A 90 8.94 -14.72 17.70
C TYR A 90 8.63 -14.18 19.11
N LYS A 91 7.73 -14.87 19.84
CA LYS A 91 7.36 -14.50 21.22
C LYS A 91 8.57 -14.53 22.16
N LYS A 92 9.44 -15.55 22.08
CA LYS A 92 10.62 -15.68 22.95
C LYS A 92 11.67 -14.62 22.66
N ARG A 93 11.95 -14.28 21.40
CA ARG A 93 12.88 -13.18 21.07
C ARG A 93 12.38 -11.86 21.67
N ARG A 94 11.10 -11.52 21.46
CA ARG A 94 10.43 -10.34 22.03
C ARG A 94 10.41 -10.34 23.57
N ASP A 95 9.98 -11.43 24.19
CA ASP A 95 9.86 -11.53 25.65
C ASP A 95 11.26 -11.60 26.31
N SER A 96 12.29 -12.10 25.61
CA SER A 96 13.68 -12.11 26.10
C SER A 96 14.29 -10.72 26.16
N ARG A 97 14.09 -9.86 25.14
CA ARG A 97 14.42 -8.42 25.17
C ARG A 97 13.68 -7.68 26.28
N SER A 98 12.39 -7.94 26.46
CA SER A 98 11.64 -7.39 27.61
C SER A 98 12.25 -7.83 28.96
N SER A 99 12.81 -9.04 29.05
CA SER A 99 13.40 -9.57 30.27
C SER A 99 14.83 -9.06 30.55
N SER A 100 15.65 -8.78 29.52
CA SER A 100 16.98 -8.16 29.68
C SER A 100 16.84 -6.74 30.23
N GLN A 101 15.95 -5.92 29.66
CA GLN A 101 15.63 -4.58 30.17
C GLN A 101 15.06 -4.59 31.60
N SER A 102 14.36 -5.66 32.00
CA SER A 102 13.89 -5.81 33.39
C SER A 102 15.00 -6.22 34.38
N SER A 103 16.07 -6.80 33.86
CA SER A 103 17.22 -7.30 34.64
C SER A 103 18.30 -6.23 34.82
N SER A 104 18.58 -5.41 33.80
CA SER A 104 19.47 -4.23 33.94
C SER A 104 18.93 -3.27 35.01
N ARG A 105 17.61 -3.00 35.00
CA ARG A 105 16.90 -2.20 36.01
C ARG A 105 16.91 -2.76 37.43
N ARG A 106 17.31 -4.01 37.66
CA ARG A 106 17.46 -4.59 39.02
C ARG A 106 18.90 -4.54 39.54
N ALA A 107 19.89 -4.62 38.67
CA ALA A 107 21.31 -4.55 39.03
C ALA A 107 21.71 -3.18 39.63
N SER A 108 21.03 -2.10 39.24
CA SER A 108 21.27 -0.73 39.75
C SER A 108 20.77 -0.46 41.17
N SER A 109 20.11 -1.44 41.84
CA SER A 109 19.46 -1.24 43.15
C SER A 109 20.28 -1.69 44.38
N SER A 110 21.49 -2.24 44.20
CA SER A 110 22.30 -2.80 45.30
C SER A 110 23.58 -2.01 45.63
N ALA A 111 23.46 -0.69 45.85
CA ALA A 111 24.54 0.13 46.41
C ALA A 111 24.02 1.23 47.37
N SER A 112 23.72 0.85 48.62
CA SER A 112 23.59 1.83 49.73
C SER A 112 24.07 1.22 51.05
N SER A 113 25.38 1.32 51.25
CA SER A 113 26.05 0.89 52.47
C SER A 113 25.83 1.91 53.60
N ARG A 114 25.14 1.44 54.65
CA ARG A 114 24.96 2.18 55.92
C ARG A 114 26.30 2.61 56.53
N ARG A 115 26.37 3.84 57.08
CA ARG A 115 27.20 4.15 58.26
C ARG A 115 26.49 5.14 59.21
N PRO A 116 26.85 5.17 60.51
CA PRO A 116 25.84 5.31 61.57
C PRO A 116 25.85 6.64 62.34
N SER A 117 24.83 6.79 63.19
CA SER A 117 24.48 7.96 64.00
C SER A 117 25.27 8.14 65.30
N GLN A 118 25.69 9.39 65.58
CA GLN A 118 25.87 10.05 66.89
C GLN A 118 25.83 11.57 66.66
N ALA A 119 25.29 12.46 67.49
CA ALA A 119 24.37 12.33 68.63
C ALA A 119 23.61 13.68 68.82
N GLN A 120 22.65 13.71 69.75
CA GLN A 120 21.79 14.84 70.19
C GLN A 120 22.51 16.21 70.31
N LEU A 121 21.87 17.36 70.06
CA LEU A 121 20.93 18.01 71.01
C LEU A 121 20.07 19.15 70.40
N PHE A 122 18.97 19.46 71.11
CA PHE A 122 17.97 20.53 71.00
C PHE A 122 18.43 21.95 70.56
N GLY A 123 17.51 22.75 70.00
CA GLY A 123 17.61 24.22 70.09
C GLY A 123 16.88 25.07 69.04
N SER A 124 15.64 25.46 69.33
CA SER A 124 14.72 26.32 68.55
C SER A 124 15.12 27.80 68.30
N PHE A 125 14.41 28.44 67.35
CA PHE A 125 14.15 29.90 67.17
C PHE A 125 15.28 30.86 66.64
N THR A 126 15.05 31.33 65.40
CA THR A 126 15.04 32.72 64.83
C THR A 126 15.34 33.96 65.71
N PRO A 127 15.53 35.21 65.17
CA PRO A 127 16.12 35.70 63.88
C PRO A 127 16.94 37.04 64.00
N ILE A 128 17.15 37.79 62.89
CA ILE A 128 17.46 39.27 62.76
C ILE A 128 18.98 39.66 62.99
N ASP A 129 19.73 40.44 62.20
CA ASP A 129 19.49 41.74 61.49
C ASP A 129 20.61 42.18 60.48
N LYS A 130 20.22 43.05 59.52
CA LYS A 130 20.87 44.26 58.94
C LYS A 130 22.40 44.48 58.68
N THR A 131 22.67 44.75 57.39
CA THR A 131 23.27 45.98 56.77
C THR A 131 24.80 46.29 56.64
N ARG A 132 25.15 46.63 55.37
CA ARG A 132 25.89 47.83 54.83
C ARG A 132 27.44 47.92 54.75
N LYS A 133 27.85 48.44 53.56
CA LYS A 133 28.99 49.36 53.25
C LYS A 133 30.42 48.76 53.25
N ASP A 134 31.43 49.31 52.55
CA ASP A 134 31.59 50.51 51.67
C ASP A 134 32.74 50.29 50.62
N SER A 135 32.81 51.14 49.57
CA SER A 135 33.95 51.65 48.72
C SER A 135 35.31 50.88 48.51
N THR A 136 36.25 51.16 47.56
CA THR A 136 36.71 52.44 46.91
C THR A 136 37.71 52.22 45.72
N SER A 137 37.67 53.12 44.69
CA SER A 137 38.76 53.77 43.88
C SER A 137 39.96 53.08 43.13
N GLN A 138 40.08 53.43 41.81
CA GLN A 138 41.23 54.03 41.02
C GLN A 138 42.69 53.48 41.11
N GLY A 139 43.60 53.56 40.10
CA GLY A 139 43.63 54.13 38.72
C GLY A 139 45.10 54.26 38.16
N LYS A 140 45.32 54.87 36.95
CA LYS A 140 46.61 55.25 36.24
C LYS A 140 47.40 54.17 35.43
N GLU A 141 48.33 54.47 34.49
CA GLU A 141 48.46 55.45 33.35
C GLU A 141 49.82 55.28 32.56
N GLY A 142 49.86 55.51 31.23
CA GLY A 142 51.07 55.81 30.39
C GLY A 142 51.89 54.65 29.73
N ARG A 143 52.13 54.55 28.39
CA ARG A 143 52.97 55.30 27.39
C ARG A 143 54.49 54.94 27.41
N VAL A 144 55.31 54.85 26.32
CA VAL A 144 55.25 55.19 24.86
C VAL A 144 56.22 54.30 24.00
N SER A 145 55.99 54.14 22.66
CA SER A 145 56.98 53.85 21.57
C SER A 145 57.64 52.43 21.52
N SER A 146 57.92 51.74 20.39
CA SER A 146 57.79 51.93 18.91
C SER A 146 58.00 50.56 18.20
N GLY A 147 57.74 50.31 16.90
CA GLY A 147 57.18 51.21 15.87
C GLY A 147 57.43 50.86 14.37
N GLN A 148 57.56 49.59 13.93
CA GLN A 148 57.72 49.24 12.48
C GLN A 148 56.85 48.04 12.03
N LEU A 149 56.29 48.12 10.82
CA LEU A 149 55.16 47.29 10.35
C LEU A 149 55.53 46.18 9.36
N ALA A 150 54.90 45.00 9.52
CA ALA A 150 54.40 44.17 8.42
C ALA A 150 53.18 43.32 8.86
N LYS A 151 52.01 43.67 8.29
CA LYS A 151 50.70 42.98 8.20
C LYS A 151 50.54 41.59 8.87
N GLN A 152 49.63 41.40 9.84
CA GLN A 152 48.15 41.28 9.72
C GLN A 152 47.70 40.00 8.96
N LEU A 153 46.77 39.17 9.44
CA LEU A 153 45.90 39.21 10.64
C LEU A 153 45.50 37.78 11.07
N GLU A 154 45.43 37.52 12.38
CA GLU A 154 44.73 36.37 12.99
C GLU A 154 43.27 36.73 13.34
N PRO A 155 42.44 35.73 13.70
CA PRO A 155 41.37 35.93 14.67
C PRO A 155 41.53 35.03 15.92
N LEU A 156 41.74 35.67 17.07
CA LEU A 156 41.38 35.21 18.41
C LEU A 156 40.59 36.37 19.03
N SER A 157 39.49 36.21 19.76
CA SER A 157 39.20 35.18 20.78
C SER A 157 37.75 35.37 21.33
N LEU A 158 37.44 34.54 22.34
CA LEU A 158 36.45 34.67 23.43
C LEU A 158 35.13 33.90 23.21
N ASP A 159 34.66 33.06 24.14
CA ASP A 159 35.22 32.66 25.44
C ASP A 159 34.75 31.25 25.87
N LYS A 160 35.51 30.59 26.76
CA LYS A 160 35.08 29.36 27.44
C LYS A 160 34.82 29.63 28.92
N ASN A 161 33.65 29.22 29.41
CA ASN A 161 33.47 28.48 30.67
C ASN A 161 32.03 27.95 30.69
N ASN A 162 31.72 26.67 30.40
CA ASN A 162 32.23 25.38 30.92
C ASN A 162 31.58 24.96 32.24
N SER A 163 30.77 23.90 32.22
CA SER A 163 30.47 23.08 33.39
C SER A 163 30.04 21.66 33.01
N ALA A 164 30.81 20.69 33.50
CA ALA A 164 30.46 19.28 33.72
C ALA A 164 29.95 18.47 32.52
N VAL A 165 30.89 17.73 31.93
CA VAL A 165 30.63 16.38 31.42
C VAL A 165 30.42 15.48 32.65
N ASP A 166 29.33 14.73 32.69
CA ASP A 166 29.22 13.50 33.46
C ASP A 166 28.87 12.39 32.45
N ASP A 167 29.72 11.37 32.36
CA ASP A 167 29.48 10.18 31.56
C ASP A 167 28.40 9.33 32.25
N GLU A 168 27.23 9.18 31.63
CA GLU A 168 26.23 8.18 32.03
C GLU A 168 25.89 7.27 30.85
N ALA A 169 25.86 5.98 31.15
CA ALA A 169 26.05 4.88 30.21
C ALA A 169 25.00 4.76 29.09
N VAL A 170 25.49 4.31 27.93
CA VAL A 170 24.69 3.78 26.82
C VAL A 170 23.98 2.50 27.26
N GLU A 171 22.65 2.45 27.14
CA GLU A 171 21.86 1.21 27.02
C GLU A 171 20.93 1.37 25.80
N ASP A 172 21.48 1.13 24.61
CA ASP A 172 20.69 0.77 23.43
C ASP A 172 20.13 -0.66 23.61
N GLU A 173 18.87 -0.90 23.24
CA GLU A 173 18.43 -2.23 22.83
C GLU A 173 17.60 -2.11 21.54
N GLU A 174 18.26 -2.47 20.44
CA GLU A 174 17.73 -2.54 19.07
C GLU A 174 16.64 -3.61 18.95
N ASP A 175 15.48 -3.29 18.35
CA ASP A 175 14.39 -4.27 18.13
C ASP A 175 14.33 -4.85 16.69
N GLU A 176 15.26 -4.47 15.79
CA GLU A 176 15.20 -4.63 14.31
C GLU A 176 15.42 -6.05 13.70
N ASP A 177 15.35 -7.16 14.47
CA ASP A 177 15.55 -8.54 13.93
C ASP A 177 14.56 -9.60 14.46
N LEU A 178 13.26 -9.33 14.33
CA LEU A 178 12.20 -10.31 14.68
C LEU A 178 11.55 -10.99 13.48
N GLY A 179 11.70 -10.44 12.26
CA GLY A 179 10.94 -10.88 11.09
C GLY A 179 9.43 -10.57 11.20
N PRO A 180 8.59 -11.12 10.31
CA PRO A 180 7.13 -10.98 10.42
C PRO A 180 6.60 -11.55 11.76
N ASP A 181 5.49 -10.98 12.29
CA ASP A 181 4.84 -11.49 13.51
C ASP A 181 4.22 -12.87 13.25
N MET A 182 4.98 -13.91 13.58
CA MET A 182 4.54 -15.31 13.52
C MET A 182 3.67 -15.71 14.70
N GLY A 183 3.42 -14.79 15.64
CA GLY A 183 2.66 -15.09 16.84
C GLY A 183 1.19 -15.32 16.53
N VAL A 184 0.68 -16.49 16.92
CA VAL A 184 -0.76 -16.79 16.82
C VAL A 184 -1.59 -15.77 17.63
N ARG A 185 -2.67 -15.26 17.04
CA ARG A 185 -3.62 -14.30 17.64
C ARG A 185 -5.07 -14.72 17.41
N ILE A 186 -5.99 -14.25 18.24
CA ILE A 186 -7.43 -14.35 18.00
C ILE A 186 -7.87 -13.34 16.93
N LEU A 187 -8.79 -13.74 16.03
CA LEU A 187 -9.30 -12.87 14.97
C LEU A 187 -10.43 -11.92 15.43
N PRO A 188 -10.69 -10.82 14.70
CA PRO A 188 -11.78 -9.88 15.01
C PRO A 188 -13.15 -10.55 15.12
N GLY A 189 -13.96 -10.11 16.09
CA GLY A 189 -15.29 -10.67 16.38
C GLY A 189 -15.30 -12.02 17.09
N VAL A 190 -14.27 -12.87 16.93
CA VAL A 190 -14.24 -14.24 17.47
C VAL A 190 -14.51 -14.30 18.96
N ARG A 191 -13.88 -13.43 19.77
CA ARG A 191 -14.07 -13.44 21.24
C ARG A 191 -15.53 -13.19 21.60
N ALA A 192 -16.13 -12.13 21.06
CA ALA A 192 -17.51 -11.75 21.33
C ALA A 192 -18.50 -12.82 20.84
N LEU A 193 -18.21 -13.48 19.72
CA LEU A 193 -19.02 -14.58 19.22
C LEU A 193 -18.90 -15.81 20.12
N ILE A 194 -17.71 -16.31 20.43
CA ILE A 194 -17.51 -17.47 21.32
C ILE A 194 -18.11 -17.23 22.70
N ASP A 195 -17.91 -16.06 23.30
CA ASP A 195 -18.44 -15.73 24.63
C ASP A 195 -19.99 -15.65 24.66
N SER A 196 -20.64 -15.50 23.50
CA SER A 196 -22.11 -15.57 23.37
C SER A 196 -22.66 -16.99 23.21
N LEU A 197 -21.80 -17.99 22.96
CA LEU A 197 -22.21 -19.36 22.66
C LEU A 197 -22.30 -20.22 23.94
N PRO A 198 -23.42 -20.94 24.18
CA PRO A 198 -23.54 -21.85 25.31
C PRO A 198 -22.57 -23.04 25.22
N LYS A 199 -22.17 -23.58 26.37
CA LYS A 199 -21.39 -24.84 26.40
C LYS A 199 -22.17 -25.95 25.66
N GLY A 200 -21.48 -26.69 24.80
CA GLY A 200 -22.07 -27.78 24.01
C GLY A 200 -22.92 -27.30 22.82
N ARG A 201 -22.79 -26.03 22.40
CA ARG A 201 -23.39 -25.49 21.17
C ARG A 201 -22.37 -25.11 20.09
N TYR A 202 -21.07 -25.31 20.36
CA TYR A 202 -20.03 -25.15 19.34
C TYR A 202 -18.93 -26.21 19.42
N ALA A 203 -18.31 -26.46 18.28
CA ALA A 203 -17.15 -27.31 18.10
C ALA A 203 -16.12 -26.64 17.17
N VAL A 204 -14.89 -27.16 17.20
CA VAL A 204 -13.84 -26.84 16.21
C VAL A 204 -13.58 -28.09 15.36
N ALA A 205 -13.38 -27.91 14.04
CA ALA A 205 -13.07 -28.97 13.09
C ALA A 205 -11.99 -28.50 12.10
N THR A 206 -10.72 -28.76 12.43
CA THR A 206 -9.54 -28.27 11.70
C THR A 206 -8.81 -29.38 10.95
N SER A 207 -8.07 -29.00 9.90
CA SER A 207 -7.11 -29.86 9.20
C SER A 207 -5.69 -29.84 9.81
N GLY A 208 -5.47 -29.12 10.91
CA GLY A 208 -4.30 -29.25 11.75
C GLY A 208 -4.34 -30.50 12.66
N ALA A 209 -3.18 -31.06 12.97
CA ALA A 209 -3.02 -32.11 13.98
C ALA A 209 -3.26 -31.57 15.40
N ARG A 210 -3.40 -32.48 16.39
CA ARG A 210 -3.76 -32.13 17.77
C ARG A 210 -2.75 -31.22 18.45
N VAL A 211 -1.46 -31.48 18.26
CA VAL A 211 -0.38 -30.67 18.87
C VAL A 211 -0.54 -29.21 18.47
N TYR A 212 -0.65 -28.95 17.17
CA TYR A 212 -0.83 -27.61 16.63
C TYR A 212 -2.18 -27.00 17.02
N ALA A 213 -3.30 -27.71 16.82
CA ALA A 213 -4.64 -27.17 17.04
C ALA A 213 -4.85 -26.66 18.48
N TYR A 214 -4.49 -27.47 19.47
CA TYR A 214 -4.60 -27.05 20.87
C TYR A 214 -3.57 -25.96 21.22
N GLY A 215 -2.36 -26.04 20.69
CA GLY A 215 -1.32 -25.03 20.91
C GLY A 215 -1.63 -23.66 20.30
N ALA A 216 -2.29 -23.62 19.16
CA ALA A 216 -2.71 -22.38 18.48
C ALA A 216 -3.86 -21.71 19.25
N MET A 217 -4.90 -22.47 19.62
CA MET A 217 -6.00 -21.97 20.46
C MET A 217 -5.49 -21.44 21.81
N GLU A 218 -4.61 -22.18 22.50
CA GLU A 218 -4.01 -21.73 23.76
C GLU A 218 -3.28 -20.39 23.61
N ARG A 219 -2.46 -20.23 22.56
CA ARG A 219 -1.71 -18.99 22.26
C ARG A 219 -2.63 -17.81 21.93
N ALA A 220 -3.78 -18.07 21.30
CA ALA A 220 -4.83 -17.08 21.04
C ALA A 220 -5.73 -16.77 22.25
N GLY A 221 -5.55 -17.46 23.39
CA GLY A 221 -6.42 -17.31 24.57
C GLY A 221 -7.81 -17.94 24.38
N ILE A 222 -7.96 -18.88 23.45
CA ILE A 222 -9.17 -19.65 23.22
C ILE A 222 -9.09 -20.95 24.02
N VAL A 223 -10.04 -21.18 24.91
CA VAL A 223 -10.21 -22.50 25.54
C VAL A 223 -10.84 -23.43 24.49
N ALA A 224 -10.13 -24.48 24.11
CA ALA A 224 -10.61 -25.45 23.13
C ALA A 224 -11.95 -26.07 23.57
N PRO A 225 -12.98 -26.16 22.71
CA PRO A 225 -14.24 -26.79 23.04
C PRO A 225 -14.07 -28.30 23.30
N GLU A 226 -15.01 -28.84 24.09
CA GLU A 226 -15.07 -30.26 24.44
C GLU A 226 -15.12 -31.18 23.20
N VAL A 227 -15.73 -30.69 22.12
CA VAL A 227 -15.64 -31.29 20.78
C VAL A 227 -14.69 -30.47 19.93
N THR A 228 -13.46 -30.98 19.78
CA THR A 228 -12.44 -30.47 18.84
C THR A 228 -12.01 -31.64 17.96
N ILE A 229 -12.36 -31.59 16.68
CA ILE A 229 -11.96 -32.57 15.66
C ILE A 229 -10.67 -32.05 14.99
N THR A 230 -9.68 -32.93 14.87
CA THR A 230 -8.34 -32.64 14.34
C THR A 230 -7.98 -33.65 13.25
N ALA A 231 -7.00 -33.34 12.40
CA ALA A 231 -6.68 -34.16 11.22
C ALA A 231 -6.26 -35.62 11.51
N GLU A 232 -5.82 -35.89 12.74
CA GLU A 232 -5.39 -37.21 13.24
C GLU A 232 -6.55 -38.06 13.79
N ASP A 233 -7.79 -37.55 13.85
CA ASP A 233 -8.90 -38.31 14.42
C ASP A 233 -9.17 -39.58 13.57
N PRO A 234 -9.01 -40.79 14.14
CA PRO A 234 -9.03 -42.05 13.38
C PRO A 234 -10.42 -42.41 12.82
N ARG A 235 -11.45 -41.60 13.11
CA ARG A 235 -12.81 -41.73 12.57
C ARG A 235 -12.96 -41.02 11.23
N LEU A 236 -12.07 -40.08 10.89
CA LEU A 236 -12.07 -39.37 9.61
C LEU A 236 -11.52 -40.27 8.51
N LYS A 237 -12.29 -40.46 7.44
CA LYS A 237 -11.82 -41.18 6.25
C LYS A 237 -11.13 -40.22 5.28
N ASN A 238 -11.68 -39.02 5.14
CA ASN A 238 -11.20 -38.00 4.22
C ASN A 238 -11.01 -36.66 4.96
N GLY A 239 -10.05 -35.85 4.49
CA GLY A 239 -9.93 -34.43 4.89
C GLY A 239 -10.79 -33.51 4.01
N LYS A 240 -10.78 -32.20 4.31
CA LYS A 240 -11.36 -31.17 3.44
C LYS A 240 -10.76 -31.31 2.02
N PRO A 241 -11.55 -31.21 0.93
CA PRO A 241 -12.91 -30.68 0.84
C PRO A 241 -14.04 -31.68 1.10
N HIS A 242 -13.77 -32.88 1.64
CA HIS A 242 -14.82 -33.80 2.07
C HIS A 242 -15.44 -33.37 3.40
N PRO A 243 -16.73 -33.64 3.63
CA PRO A 243 -17.47 -33.14 4.79
C PRO A 243 -17.20 -33.88 6.11
N ASP A 244 -16.43 -34.98 6.09
CA ASP A 244 -16.17 -35.86 7.24
C ASP A 244 -15.85 -35.08 8.55
N PRO A 245 -15.01 -34.02 8.57
CA PRO A 245 -14.69 -33.30 9.82
C PRO A 245 -15.90 -32.58 10.44
N PHE A 246 -16.75 -31.96 9.62
CA PHE A 246 -17.94 -31.23 10.09
C PHE A 246 -19.08 -32.19 10.45
N LEU A 247 -19.23 -33.29 9.71
CA LEU A 247 -20.17 -34.37 10.06
C LEU A 247 -19.82 -34.98 11.42
N LEU A 248 -18.55 -35.30 11.66
CA LEU A 248 -18.07 -35.87 12.92
C LEU A 248 -18.19 -34.88 14.09
N ALA A 249 -17.91 -33.58 13.86
CA ALA A 249 -18.08 -32.55 14.87
C ALA A 249 -19.55 -32.37 15.28
N ALA A 250 -20.48 -32.39 14.33
CA ALA A 250 -21.92 -32.37 14.61
C ALA A 250 -22.37 -33.63 15.39
N GLU A 251 -21.94 -34.82 14.96
CA GLU A 251 -22.23 -36.09 15.64
C GLU A 251 -21.73 -36.08 17.09
N CYS A 252 -20.50 -35.62 17.33
CA CYS A 252 -19.94 -35.51 18.68
C CYS A 252 -20.64 -34.49 19.57
N LEU A 253 -21.23 -33.43 19.01
CA LEU A 253 -22.10 -32.51 19.76
C LEU A 253 -23.53 -33.05 19.96
N GLY A 254 -23.92 -34.10 19.23
CA GLY A 254 -25.26 -34.68 19.26
C GLY A 254 -26.29 -33.96 18.37
N TYR A 255 -25.86 -33.26 17.33
CA TYR A 255 -26.74 -32.55 16.39
C TYR A 255 -26.66 -33.09 14.96
N ASP A 256 -27.72 -32.84 14.20
CA ASP A 256 -27.78 -33.08 12.75
C ASP A 256 -27.00 -31.97 12.03
N CYS A 257 -25.97 -32.33 11.24
CA CYS A 257 -25.12 -31.36 10.56
C CYS A 257 -25.89 -30.43 9.62
N ASN A 258 -27.01 -30.90 9.04
CA ASN A 258 -27.91 -30.09 8.19
C ASN A 258 -28.59 -28.95 8.96
N LYS A 259 -28.52 -28.96 10.30
CA LYS A 259 -29.05 -27.93 11.19
C LYS A 259 -27.93 -27.16 11.90
N CYS A 260 -26.68 -27.37 11.51
CA CYS A 260 -25.55 -26.61 12.01
C CYS A 260 -25.21 -25.43 11.10
N LEU A 261 -24.48 -24.46 11.66
CA LEU A 261 -23.69 -23.49 10.91
C LEU A 261 -22.25 -24.01 10.80
N VAL A 262 -21.66 -23.99 9.62
CA VAL A 262 -20.20 -24.08 9.41
C VAL A 262 -19.66 -22.69 9.15
N VAL A 263 -18.54 -22.34 9.78
CA VAL A 263 -17.80 -21.09 9.54
C VAL A 263 -16.39 -21.44 9.05
N GLU A 264 -15.99 -20.87 7.92
CA GLU A 264 -14.78 -21.28 7.20
C GLU A 264 -14.22 -20.16 6.29
N ASP A 265 -12.92 -20.16 6.08
CA ASP A 265 -12.15 -19.11 5.38
C ASP A 265 -11.48 -19.58 4.08
N SER A 266 -11.46 -20.90 3.82
CA SER A 266 -10.68 -21.52 2.74
C SER A 266 -11.57 -22.12 1.63
N PRO A 267 -11.13 -22.10 0.35
CA PRO A 267 -11.90 -22.72 -0.74
C PRO A 267 -12.15 -24.23 -0.55
N SER A 268 -11.27 -24.93 0.19
CA SER A 268 -11.37 -26.35 0.49
C SER A 268 -12.41 -26.62 1.58
N GLY A 269 -12.32 -25.90 2.70
CA GLY A 269 -13.20 -26.12 3.83
C GLY A 269 -14.60 -25.53 3.65
N ILE A 270 -14.76 -24.44 2.90
CA ILE A 270 -16.09 -23.98 2.47
C ILE A 270 -16.80 -25.08 1.67
N LYS A 271 -16.11 -25.74 0.73
CA LYS A 271 -16.67 -26.88 -0.02
C LYS A 271 -17.03 -28.05 0.90
N ALA A 272 -16.23 -28.33 1.94
CA ALA A 272 -16.57 -29.34 2.95
C ALA A 272 -17.79 -28.95 3.80
N GLY A 273 -17.94 -27.68 4.16
CA GLY A 273 -19.12 -27.15 4.86
C GLY A 273 -20.39 -27.34 4.03
N VAL A 274 -20.35 -26.91 2.76
CA VAL A 274 -21.46 -27.07 1.80
C VAL A 274 -21.78 -28.54 1.57
N ALA A 275 -20.77 -29.41 1.42
CA ALA A 275 -20.94 -30.85 1.23
C ALA A 275 -21.49 -31.58 2.47
N SER A 276 -21.43 -30.98 3.66
CA SER A 276 -22.00 -31.55 4.89
C SER A 276 -23.51 -31.33 5.02
N GLY A 277 -24.07 -30.44 4.19
CA GLY A 277 -25.46 -30.00 4.25
C GLY A 277 -25.74 -28.89 5.26
N ALA A 278 -24.74 -28.46 6.03
CA ALA A 278 -24.83 -27.32 6.94
C ALA A 278 -25.03 -25.98 6.20
N ILE A 279 -25.63 -25.01 6.88
CA ILE A 279 -25.53 -23.61 6.46
C ILE A 279 -24.06 -23.22 6.58
N THR A 280 -23.46 -22.70 5.52
CA THR A 280 -22.04 -22.36 5.46
C THR A 280 -21.86 -20.86 5.30
N LEU A 281 -21.09 -20.28 6.23
CA LEU A 281 -20.67 -18.89 6.27
C LEU A 281 -19.18 -18.80 5.94
N ALA A 282 -18.87 -18.20 4.79
CA ALA A 282 -17.50 -17.88 4.41
C ALA A 282 -17.00 -16.61 5.12
N VAL A 283 -15.71 -16.58 5.51
CA VAL A 283 -15.05 -15.39 6.08
C VAL A 283 -13.80 -15.00 5.29
N CYS A 284 -13.66 -13.73 4.90
CA CYS A 284 -12.53 -13.23 4.09
C CYS A 284 -11.30 -12.84 4.94
N THR A 285 -10.84 -13.76 5.79
CA THR A 285 -9.78 -13.52 6.79
C THR A 285 -8.43 -14.15 6.42
N SER A 286 -8.41 -15.14 5.51
CA SER A 286 -7.19 -15.73 4.93
C SER A 286 -7.17 -15.69 3.40
N HIS A 287 -8.34 -15.55 2.77
CA HIS A 287 -8.53 -15.47 1.33
C HIS A 287 -9.44 -14.28 0.98
N GLU A 288 -9.15 -13.66 -0.16
CA GLU A 288 -9.95 -12.60 -0.75
C GLU A 288 -11.32 -13.12 -1.19
N GLU A 289 -12.37 -12.28 -1.16
CA GLU A 289 -13.74 -12.66 -1.55
C GLU A 289 -13.79 -13.39 -2.90
N HIS A 290 -13.02 -12.92 -3.89
CA HIS A 290 -12.99 -13.51 -5.23
C HIS A 290 -12.46 -14.96 -5.27
N GLN A 291 -11.67 -15.40 -4.29
CA GLN A 291 -11.11 -16.75 -4.22
C GLN A 291 -12.10 -17.74 -3.59
N ILE A 292 -13.06 -17.27 -2.79
CA ILE A 292 -13.96 -18.10 -1.98
C ILE A 292 -15.45 -17.95 -2.31
N LYS A 293 -15.89 -16.87 -2.96
CA LYS A 293 -17.30 -16.65 -3.35
C LYS A 293 -17.89 -17.81 -4.17
N ASP A 294 -17.08 -18.40 -5.05
CA ASP A 294 -17.50 -19.48 -5.97
C ASP A 294 -17.36 -20.88 -5.32
N ALA A 295 -16.98 -20.97 -4.04
CA ALA A 295 -16.91 -22.23 -3.29
C ALA A 295 -18.27 -22.72 -2.75
N GLY A 296 -19.34 -21.91 -2.88
CA GLY A 296 -20.73 -22.33 -2.67
C GLY A 296 -21.34 -22.04 -1.29
N ALA A 297 -20.67 -21.24 -0.44
CA ALA A 297 -21.24 -20.78 0.83
C ALA A 297 -22.56 -20.01 0.62
N GLN A 298 -23.51 -20.13 1.55
CA GLN A 298 -24.78 -19.41 1.47
C GLN A 298 -24.65 -17.97 1.95
N HIS A 299 -23.64 -17.70 2.79
CA HIS A 299 -23.34 -16.38 3.33
C HIS A 299 -21.83 -16.12 3.28
N LEU A 300 -21.44 -14.86 3.14
CA LEU A 300 -20.06 -14.41 3.13
C LEU A 300 -19.95 -13.09 3.89
N VAL A 301 -18.92 -12.95 4.72
CA VAL A 301 -18.60 -11.72 5.48
C VAL A 301 -17.10 -11.50 5.52
N HIS A 302 -16.63 -10.27 5.76
CA HIS A 302 -15.19 -10.03 5.86
C HIS A 302 -14.58 -10.64 7.14
N ASN A 303 -15.27 -10.54 8.26
CA ASN A 303 -14.84 -11.08 9.56
C ASN A 303 -16.07 -11.37 10.45
N LEU A 304 -15.86 -11.88 11.66
CA LEU A 304 -16.94 -12.26 12.57
C LEU A 304 -17.54 -11.11 13.39
N GLU A 305 -17.14 -9.85 13.18
CA GLU A 305 -17.75 -8.68 13.85
C GLU A 305 -19.14 -8.33 13.30
N ALA A 306 -19.39 -8.69 12.04
CA ALA A 306 -20.70 -8.61 11.38
C ALA A 306 -21.68 -9.70 11.88
N VAL A 307 -21.21 -10.66 12.69
CA VAL A 307 -21.97 -11.85 13.09
C VAL A 307 -22.33 -11.77 14.58
N ARG A 308 -23.58 -12.10 14.89
CA ARG A 308 -24.05 -12.28 16.27
C ARG A 308 -24.73 -13.63 16.42
N ALA A 309 -24.57 -14.25 17.58
CA ALA A 309 -25.40 -15.38 18.01
C ALA A 309 -26.22 -14.97 19.24
N GLU A 310 -27.48 -15.37 19.29
CA GLU A 310 -28.33 -15.30 20.48
C GLU A 310 -28.97 -16.67 20.75
N GLN A 311 -28.99 -17.09 22.02
CA GLN A 311 -29.68 -18.33 22.40
C GLN A 311 -31.19 -18.07 22.54
N LEU A 312 -31.99 -18.82 21.81
CA LEU A 312 -33.44 -18.80 21.88
C LEU A 312 -33.96 -19.58 23.10
N ALA A 313 -35.22 -19.34 23.48
CA ALA A 313 -35.86 -19.97 24.64
C ALA A 313 -36.00 -21.51 24.52
N ASP A 314 -35.94 -22.07 23.32
CA ASP A 314 -35.90 -23.53 23.07
C ASP A 314 -34.46 -24.10 23.08
N GLY A 315 -33.47 -23.25 23.34
CA GLY A 315 -32.06 -23.57 23.44
C GLY A 315 -31.27 -23.47 22.14
N ARG A 316 -31.94 -23.32 20.97
CA ARG A 316 -31.27 -23.18 19.65
C ARG A 316 -30.56 -21.84 19.53
N LEU A 317 -29.66 -21.73 18.56
CA LEU A 317 -28.95 -20.50 18.26
C LEU A 317 -29.61 -19.80 17.09
N LYS A 318 -29.99 -18.54 17.27
CA LYS A 318 -30.27 -17.64 16.16
C LYS A 318 -29.00 -16.88 15.83
N PHE A 319 -28.55 -17.00 14.59
CA PHE A 319 -27.49 -16.17 14.04
C PHE A 319 -28.12 -15.01 13.28
N THR A 320 -27.55 -13.83 13.47
CA THR A 320 -27.86 -12.62 12.72
C THR A 320 -26.58 -12.13 12.09
N ILE A 321 -26.52 -12.14 10.75
CA ILE A 321 -25.55 -11.38 9.98
C ILE A 321 -26.14 -9.99 9.84
N ASP A 322 -25.52 -9.03 10.50
CA ASP A 322 -25.93 -7.63 10.50
C ASP A 322 -25.16 -6.90 9.39
N PRO A 323 -25.74 -6.65 8.20
CA PRO A 323 -25.07 -5.96 7.10
C PRO A 323 -24.78 -4.49 7.44
N SER A 324 -25.34 -3.98 8.54
CA SER A 324 -25.01 -2.67 9.07
C SER A 324 -23.80 -2.74 10.04
N ARG A 325 -23.38 -3.94 10.46
CA ARG A 325 -22.09 -4.24 11.10
C ARG A 325 -21.09 -4.92 10.15
N ILE A 326 -21.42 -5.04 8.86
CA ILE A 326 -20.40 -4.93 7.83
C ILE A 326 -19.89 -3.49 7.90
N VAL A 327 -18.84 -3.30 8.70
CA VAL A 327 -18.15 -2.02 8.86
C VAL A 327 -17.16 -1.90 7.71
N THR A 328 -17.64 -1.49 6.53
CA THR A 328 -16.78 -0.79 5.54
C THR A 328 -16.65 0.66 6.02
N ASP A 329 -15.79 0.86 7.02
CA ASP A 329 -15.87 1.91 8.08
C ASP A 329 -16.64 3.19 7.72
N SER A 330 -17.96 3.09 7.81
CA SER A 330 -18.91 4.16 7.52
C SER A 330 -20.29 3.79 8.06
N LYS A 331 -20.89 4.68 8.86
CA LYS A 331 -22.28 4.49 9.28
C LYS A 331 -22.96 5.76 9.79
N SER A 332 -23.94 6.24 9.02
CA SER A 332 -25.26 6.65 9.54
C SER A 332 -26.15 7.13 8.40
N ASP A 333 -27.06 6.25 7.97
CA ASP A 333 -28.21 6.65 7.16
C ASP A 333 -29.19 7.50 7.99
N ALA A 334 -29.82 8.48 7.33
CA ALA A 334 -31.29 8.55 7.25
C ALA A 334 -31.74 9.79 6.47
N ARG A 335 -32.47 9.59 5.37
CA ARG A 335 -33.55 10.52 4.99
C ARG A 335 -34.82 9.77 4.67
N THR A 336 -35.90 10.34 5.18
CA THR A 336 -37.29 9.90 5.03
C THR A 336 -37.75 9.95 3.59
N ASP A 337 -38.52 8.93 3.23
CA ASP A 337 -39.28 8.83 1.99
C ASP A 337 -40.34 9.95 1.86
N VAL A 338 -40.42 10.56 0.67
CA VAL A 338 -41.55 11.39 0.23
C VAL A 338 -41.77 11.09 -1.25
N GLY A 339 -42.74 10.23 -1.53
CA GLY A 339 -42.94 9.67 -2.86
C GLY A 339 -43.40 10.67 -3.93
N LEU A 340 -43.06 10.36 -5.18
CA LEU A 340 -43.71 10.89 -6.39
C LEU A 340 -44.10 9.72 -7.30
N LYS A 341 -45.15 9.94 -8.09
CA LYS A 341 -45.92 8.90 -8.78
C LYS A 341 -45.24 8.43 -10.07
N GLU A 342 -45.41 7.16 -10.39
CA GLU A 342 -45.29 6.67 -11.77
C GLU A 342 -46.48 7.18 -12.59
N GLU A 343 -46.23 7.62 -13.84
CA GLU A 343 -47.24 7.71 -14.89
C GLU A 343 -46.73 7.02 -16.16
N ASP A 344 -47.47 5.98 -16.54
CA ASP A 344 -47.73 5.46 -17.89
C ASP A 344 -46.67 5.61 -19.00
N LYS A 345 -46.18 4.45 -19.47
CA LYS A 345 -46.46 4.00 -20.85
C LYS A 345 -46.20 2.50 -21.05
N GLU A 346 -47.27 1.71 -20.91
CA GLU A 346 -47.37 0.46 -21.68
C GLU A 346 -47.49 0.79 -23.18
N SER A 347 -46.80 0.02 -24.03
CA SER A 347 -47.45 -0.62 -25.20
C SER A 347 -46.56 -1.64 -25.90
N ASN A 348 -47.01 -2.90 -25.88
CA ASN A 348 -46.92 -3.94 -26.92
C ASN A 348 -45.63 -4.05 -27.77
N ILE A 349 -45.02 -5.23 -27.87
CA ILE A 349 -45.59 -6.34 -28.66
C ILE A 349 -45.34 -7.72 -28.01
N LYS A 350 -46.34 -8.59 -28.08
CA LYS A 350 -46.32 -9.98 -27.57
C LYS A 350 -46.39 -11.00 -28.71
N ARG A 351 -45.76 -12.16 -28.48
CA ARG A 351 -45.92 -13.49 -29.14
C ARG A 351 -45.34 -13.69 -30.54
N ARG A 352 -44.43 -14.67 -30.61
CA ARG A 352 -44.77 -16.01 -31.17
C ARG A 352 -43.89 -17.11 -30.59
N PHE A 353 -44.52 -18.15 -30.02
CA PHE A 353 -43.89 -19.43 -29.73
C PHE A 353 -44.03 -20.33 -30.98
N SER A 354 -42.99 -21.10 -31.30
CA SER A 354 -43.10 -22.33 -32.07
C SER A 354 -41.98 -23.27 -31.63
N GLN A 355 -42.34 -24.46 -31.16
CA GLN A 355 -41.38 -25.50 -30.79
C GLN A 355 -40.99 -26.30 -32.04
N THR A 356 -39.70 -26.53 -32.24
CA THR A 356 -39.18 -27.70 -32.97
C THR A 356 -37.96 -28.25 -32.24
N ASN A 357 -37.92 -29.57 -32.08
CA ASN A 357 -37.07 -30.26 -31.13
C ASN A 357 -35.90 -30.94 -31.86
N THR A 358 -34.68 -30.42 -31.72
CA THR A 358 -33.44 -31.02 -32.24
C THR A 358 -32.31 -30.90 -31.23
N LYS A 359 -31.58 -32.00 -31.01
CA LYS A 359 -30.51 -32.13 -29.99
C LYS A 359 -29.39 -31.09 -30.19
N PRO A 360 -28.80 -30.56 -29.11
CA PRO A 360 -27.66 -29.66 -29.23
C PRO A 360 -26.40 -30.43 -29.67
N VAL A 361 -25.80 -29.96 -30.76
CA VAL A 361 -24.37 -30.20 -31.04
C VAL A 361 -23.59 -29.10 -30.32
N LEU A 362 -22.48 -29.46 -29.68
CA LEU A 362 -21.58 -28.50 -29.05
C LEU A 362 -20.99 -27.55 -30.10
N SER A 363 -21.44 -26.30 -30.08
CA SER A 363 -20.78 -25.17 -30.74
C SER A 363 -20.44 -24.14 -29.66
N HIS A 364 -19.17 -23.73 -29.60
CA HIS A 364 -18.73 -22.66 -28.71
C HIS A 364 -19.56 -21.39 -28.95
N PRO A 365 -19.91 -20.62 -27.90
CA PRO A 365 -20.47 -19.30 -28.09
C PRO A 365 -19.42 -18.39 -28.76
N PRO A 366 -19.80 -17.50 -29.69
CA PRO A 366 -18.86 -16.54 -30.26
C PRO A 366 -18.38 -15.58 -29.16
N HIS A 367 -17.09 -15.28 -29.13
CA HIS A 367 -16.52 -14.27 -28.25
C HIS A 367 -17.18 -12.91 -28.56
N ALA A 368 -17.97 -12.40 -27.61
CA ALA A 368 -18.49 -11.05 -27.66
C ALA A 368 -17.37 -10.11 -27.21
N SER A 369 -16.71 -9.46 -28.16
CA SER A 369 -15.77 -8.38 -27.92
C SER A 369 -16.52 -7.17 -27.35
N SER A 370 -16.63 -7.10 -26.03
CA SER A 370 -17.27 -5.98 -25.34
C SER A 370 -16.54 -4.67 -25.63
N GLU A 371 -17.32 -3.60 -25.82
CA GLU A 371 -16.79 -2.23 -25.81
C GLU A 371 -16.22 -1.91 -24.42
N PRO A 372 -15.13 -1.13 -24.33
CA PRO A 372 -14.54 -0.78 -23.05
C PRO A 372 -15.54 0.03 -22.20
N VAL A 373 -15.74 -0.37 -20.94
CA VAL A 373 -16.63 0.37 -20.03
C VAL A 373 -15.97 1.72 -19.69
N HIS A 374 -16.51 2.79 -20.28
CA HIS A 374 -16.12 4.15 -19.97
C HIS A 374 -16.71 4.59 -18.62
N ALA A 375 -15.85 5.09 -17.73
CA ALA A 375 -16.28 5.70 -16.47
C ALA A 375 -16.11 7.23 -16.51
N ASN A 376 -17.01 7.92 -15.81
CA ASN A 376 -16.96 9.38 -15.63
C ASN A 376 -16.39 9.70 -14.24
N PRO A 377 -15.16 10.22 -14.13
CA PRO A 377 -14.61 10.64 -12.85
C PRO A 377 -15.38 11.76 -12.18
N VAL A 378 -15.25 11.84 -10.85
CA VAL A 378 -15.59 13.05 -10.11
C VAL A 378 -14.75 14.20 -10.66
N SER A 379 -15.42 15.27 -11.07
CA SER A 379 -14.78 16.48 -11.61
C SER A 379 -15.07 17.66 -10.69
N ILE A 380 -14.05 18.47 -10.40
CA ILE A 380 -14.17 19.70 -9.62
C ILE A 380 -13.48 20.86 -10.36
N PRO A 381 -14.03 22.08 -10.33
CA PRO A 381 -13.38 23.24 -10.91
C PRO A 381 -12.20 23.69 -10.05
N PHE A 382 -11.12 24.18 -10.67
CA PHE A 382 -9.91 24.66 -10.00
C PHE A 382 -10.22 25.70 -8.90
N ASN A 383 -11.20 26.58 -9.14
CA ASN A 383 -11.62 27.59 -8.17
C ASN A 383 -12.18 27.02 -6.85
N ALA A 384 -12.63 25.76 -6.82
CA ALA A 384 -13.05 25.09 -5.60
C ALA A 384 -11.88 24.77 -4.65
N LEU A 385 -10.67 24.61 -5.19
CA LEU A 385 -9.44 24.35 -4.45
C LEU A 385 -8.77 25.61 -3.89
N LEU A 386 -9.12 26.80 -4.39
CA LEU A 386 -8.55 28.08 -3.95
C LEU A 386 -9.06 28.53 -2.57
N SER A 387 -10.14 27.95 -2.06
CA SER A 387 -10.65 28.28 -0.73
C SER A 387 -9.67 27.78 0.36
N PRO A 388 -9.24 28.63 1.32
CA PRO A 388 -8.44 28.18 2.46
C PRO A 388 -9.24 27.29 3.44
N ILE A 389 -10.56 27.18 3.25
CA ILE A 389 -11.45 26.30 4.02
C ILE A 389 -12.03 25.25 3.08
N THR A 390 -11.74 23.98 3.34
CA THR A 390 -12.35 22.84 2.64
C THR A 390 -13.86 22.84 2.86
N THR A 391 -14.64 23.01 1.80
CA THR A 391 -16.11 22.97 1.90
C THR A 391 -16.61 21.53 2.07
N VAL A 392 -17.77 21.36 2.70
CA VAL A 392 -18.43 20.04 2.82
C VAL A 392 -18.67 19.40 1.44
N SER A 393 -18.94 20.21 0.42
CA SER A 393 -19.09 19.72 -0.96
C SER A 393 -17.78 19.20 -1.54
N LEU A 394 -16.67 19.94 -1.36
CA LEU A 394 -15.35 19.51 -1.82
C LEU A 394 -14.91 18.22 -1.11
N LEU A 395 -15.15 18.13 0.21
CA LEU A 395 -14.88 16.93 0.99
C LEU A 395 -15.66 15.71 0.48
N ALA A 396 -16.94 15.89 0.13
CA ALA A 396 -17.76 14.84 -0.46
C ALA A 396 -17.25 14.41 -1.85
N CYS A 397 -16.81 15.35 -2.69
CA CYS A 397 -16.17 15.05 -3.97
C CYS A 397 -14.89 14.23 -3.81
N ILE A 398 -13.99 14.63 -2.89
CA ILE A 398 -12.76 13.89 -2.61
C ILE A 398 -13.06 12.48 -2.10
N LYS A 399 -14.02 12.32 -1.18
CA LYS A 399 -14.43 11.00 -0.68
C LYS A 399 -14.99 10.12 -1.81
N ALA A 400 -15.82 10.67 -2.70
CA ALA A 400 -16.39 9.95 -3.84
C ALA A 400 -15.39 9.68 -4.99
N ALA A 401 -14.28 10.42 -5.04
CA ALA A 401 -13.20 10.18 -5.99
C ALA A 401 -12.25 9.07 -5.49
N PHE A 402 -11.77 9.20 -4.25
CA PHE A 402 -10.60 8.47 -3.76
C PHE A 402 -10.89 7.43 -2.67
N GLY A 403 -12.06 7.48 -2.03
CA GLY A 403 -12.40 6.65 -0.88
C GLY A 403 -12.50 5.14 -1.19
N PRO A 404 -12.74 4.32 -0.15
CA PRO A 404 -12.85 2.86 -0.26
C PRO A 404 -14.16 2.35 -0.88
N ASP A 405 -15.17 3.21 -1.05
CA ASP A 405 -16.49 2.79 -1.54
C ASP A 405 -16.40 2.12 -2.93
N PRO A 406 -17.08 0.99 -3.18
CA PRO A 406 -17.04 0.27 -4.46
C PRO A 406 -17.29 1.11 -5.72
N SER A 407 -18.00 2.24 -5.60
CA SER A 407 -18.27 3.18 -6.70
C SER A 407 -17.13 4.17 -6.99
N CYS A 408 -16.20 4.37 -6.06
CA CYS A 408 -15.04 5.25 -6.25
C CYS A 408 -14.13 4.72 -7.36
N LEU A 409 -13.63 5.64 -8.20
CA LEU A 409 -12.70 5.30 -9.28
C LEU A 409 -11.23 5.38 -8.86
N GLY A 410 -10.90 6.11 -7.79
CA GLY A 410 -9.52 6.39 -7.41
C GLY A 410 -8.86 7.55 -8.17
N ILE A 411 -9.64 8.34 -8.92
CA ILE A 411 -9.17 9.47 -9.72
C ILE A 411 -10.16 10.65 -9.63
N ILE A 412 -9.63 11.87 -9.58
CA ILE A 412 -10.39 13.13 -9.65
C ILE A 412 -9.88 13.97 -10.83
N ILE A 413 -10.77 14.73 -11.47
CA ILE A 413 -10.43 15.64 -12.56
C ILE A 413 -10.57 17.09 -12.08
N ILE A 414 -9.54 17.90 -12.30
CA ILE A 414 -9.55 19.34 -12.07
C ILE A 414 -9.83 20.04 -13.39
N THR A 415 -10.99 20.69 -13.48
CA THR A 415 -11.47 21.47 -14.64
C THR A 415 -11.28 22.97 -14.42
N ASP A 416 -11.58 23.79 -15.42
CA ASP A 416 -11.51 25.26 -15.35
C ASP A 416 -10.12 25.78 -14.88
N LEU A 417 -9.06 25.12 -15.36
CA LEU A 417 -7.68 25.48 -15.09
C LEU A 417 -7.32 26.87 -15.68
N PRO A 418 -6.30 27.56 -15.10
CA PRO A 418 -5.69 28.74 -15.70
C PRO A 418 -5.29 28.52 -17.17
N ALA A 419 -5.49 29.55 -18.01
CA ALA A 419 -5.39 29.46 -19.47
C ALA A 419 -3.98 29.14 -19.99
N GLU A 420 -2.95 29.37 -19.17
CA GLU A 420 -1.57 28.97 -19.44
C GLU A 420 -1.37 27.45 -19.51
N PHE A 421 -2.22 26.64 -18.88
CA PHE A 421 -2.08 25.17 -18.83
C PHE A 421 -2.01 24.54 -20.22
N ASP A 422 -2.90 24.92 -21.13
CA ASP A 422 -2.96 24.35 -22.50
C ASP A 422 -1.65 24.61 -23.26
N GLY A 423 -1.05 25.79 -23.07
CA GLY A 423 0.23 26.18 -23.64
C GLY A 423 1.39 25.35 -23.05
N LEU A 424 1.47 25.27 -21.72
CA LEU A 424 2.49 24.51 -21.00
C LEU A 424 2.46 23.02 -21.35
N ARG A 425 1.25 22.43 -21.40
CA ARG A 425 1.04 21.05 -21.83
C ARG A 425 1.55 20.85 -23.25
N LYS A 426 1.11 21.69 -24.19
CA LYS A 426 1.47 21.54 -25.60
C LYS A 426 2.98 21.65 -25.82
N GLU A 427 3.62 22.66 -25.22
CA GLU A 427 5.06 22.91 -25.35
C GLU A 427 5.88 21.70 -24.90
N LEU A 428 5.60 21.14 -23.71
CA LEU A 428 6.34 19.99 -23.19
C LEU A 428 6.06 18.69 -23.96
N LEU A 429 4.81 18.40 -24.33
CA LEU A 429 4.48 17.15 -25.03
C LEU A 429 5.04 17.13 -26.47
N GLU A 430 5.05 18.27 -27.17
CA GLU A 430 5.76 18.37 -28.46
C GLU A 430 7.28 18.18 -28.31
N LEU A 431 7.88 18.69 -27.23
CA LEU A 431 9.30 18.47 -26.90
C LEU A 431 9.59 17.01 -26.51
N SER A 432 8.63 16.30 -25.90
CA SER A 432 8.72 14.86 -25.62
C SER A 432 8.85 14.04 -26.89
N ASN A 433 7.97 14.27 -27.88
CA ASN A 433 8.03 13.59 -29.18
C ASN A 433 9.37 13.85 -29.89
N LYS A 434 9.81 15.13 -29.94
CA LYS A 434 11.12 15.50 -30.52
C LYS A 434 12.28 14.78 -29.84
N PHE A 435 12.32 14.76 -28.50
CA PHE A 435 13.37 14.08 -27.74
C PHE A 435 13.38 12.57 -28.04
N ALA A 436 12.22 11.91 -27.99
CA ALA A 436 12.11 10.48 -28.20
C ALA A 436 12.58 10.01 -29.60
N ARG A 437 12.52 10.91 -30.59
CA ARG A 437 12.94 10.70 -31.99
C ARG A 437 14.40 11.10 -32.29
N MET A 438 15.13 11.66 -31.32
CA MET A 438 16.59 11.82 -31.43
C MET A 438 17.29 10.46 -31.59
N ALA A 439 18.50 10.46 -32.17
CA ALA A 439 19.34 9.26 -32.31
C ALA A 439 19.54 8.55 -30.95
N GLU A 440 19.61 7.22 -30.95
CA GLU A 440 19.72 6.44 -29.72
C GLU A 440 21.00 6.76 -28.95
N GLU A 441 22.11 6.94 -29.67
CA GLU A 441 23.40 7.37 -29.13
C GLU A 441 23.34 8.76 -28.50
N LYS A 442 22.49 9.67 -28.99
CA LYS A 442 22.24 10.99 -28.37
C LYS A 442 21.43 10.85 -27.08
N LYS A 443 20.39 10.01 -27.07
CA LYS A 443 19.47 9.84 -25.92
C LYS A 443 20.14 9.12 -24.75
N GLU A 444 20.93 8.08 -25.01
CA GLU A 444 21.64 7.32 -23.97
C GLU A 444 22.74 8.16 -23.26
N ARG A 445 23.17 9.31 -23.81
CA ARG A 445 24.01 10.28 -23.08
C ARG A 445 23.35 10.82 -21.81
N TYR A 446 22.03 10.77 -21.77
CA TYR A 446 21.20 11.25 -20.67
C TYR A 446 20.68 10.12 -19.77
N ALA A 447 21.03 8.86 -20.04
CA ALA A 447 20.64 7.73 -19.18
C ALA A 447 21.58 7.61 -17.97
N ASP A 448 21.02 7.33 -16.79
CA ASP A 448 21.77 7.33 -15.54
C ASP A 448 21.53 6.08 -14.67
N GLU A 449 22.47 5.15 -14.70
CA GLU A 449 22.36 3.86 -13.99
C GLU A 449 22.45 4.01 -12.46
N GLU A 450 23.24 4.97 -11.94
CA GLU A 450 23.44 5.17 -10.50
C GLU A 450 22.16 5.64 -9.78
N SER A 451 21.30 6.42 -10.44
CA SER A 451 19.94 6.74 -9.93
C SER A 451 18.91 5.68 -10.27
N SER A 452 19.32 4.48 -10.70
CA SER A 452 18.43 3.42 -11.21
C SER A 452 17.54 3.91 -12.36
N PHE A 453 18.09 4.75 -13.25
CA PHE A 453 17.41 5.43 -14.34
C PHE A 453 16.24 6.35 -13.91
N SER A 454 16.26 6.81 -12.65
CA SER A 454 15.24 7.73 -12.09
C SER A 454 15.55 9.21 -12.34
N PHE A 455 16.63 9.54 -13.05
CA PHE A 455 16.90 10.88 -13.58
C PHE A 455 17.41 10.75 -15.03
N GLY A 456 17.00 11.68 -15.89
CA GLY A 456 17.32 11.63 -17.31
C GLY A 456 16.53 10.56 -18.08
N TRP A 457 17.14 9.95 -19.09
CA TRP A 457 16.50 9.06 -20.05
C TRP A 457 16.45 7.59 -19.60
N SER A 458 15.34 6.92 -19.90
CA SER A 458 15.14 5.48 -19.71
C SER A 458 14.26 4.89 -20.82
N ARG A 459 14.76 3.84 -21.49
CA ARG A 459 14.03 2.96 -22.42
C ARG A 459 14.70 1.58 -22.40
N ALA A 460 13.91 0.50 -22.51
CA ALA A 460 14.39 -0.89 -22.47
C ALA A 460 15.26 -1.25 -21.23
N LYS A 461 15.15 -0.46 -20.15
CA LYS A 461 15.76 -0.76 -18.83
C LYS A 461 14.74 -1.44 -17.89
N GLU A 462 13.47 -1.09 -18.03
CA GLU A 462 12.33 -1.77 -17.42
C GLU A 462 12.02 -3.05 -18.22
N TYR A 463 11.54 -4.11 -17.57
CA TYR A 463 11.11 -5.34 -18.26
C TYR A 463 9.66 -5.61 -17.87
N MET A 464 8.87 -6.12 -18.82
CA MET A 464 7.52 -6.63 -18.63
C MET A 464 7.47 -8.04 -19.20
N ASN A 465 6.90 -9.00 -18.45
CA ASN A 465 6.77 -10.40 -18.86
C ASN A 465 8.11 -11.06 -19.31
N GLY A 466 9.21 -10.76 -18.60
CA GLY A 466 10.55 -11.27 -18.91
C GLY A 466 11.24 -10.65 -20.13
N MET A 467 10.64 -9.65 -20.77
CA MET A 467 11.19 -8.95 -21.94
C MET A 467 11.41 -7.46 -21.67
N PRO A 468 12.50 -6.84 -22.16
CA PRO A 468 12.70 -5.39 -22.04
C PRO A 468 11.57 -4.58 -22.69
N ASP A 469 11.04 -3.59 -21.97
CA ASP A 469 10.02 -2.67 -22.50
C ASP A 469 10.65 -1.68 -23.50
N THR A 470 10.46 -1.99 -24.78
CA THR A 470 10.94 -1.16 -25.90
C THR A 470 9.89 -0.16 -26.40
N LEU A 471 8.62 -0.32 -26.00
CA LEU A 471 7.48 0.50 -26.45
C LEU A 471 7.28 1.75 -25.60
N LYS A 472 7.99 1.89 -24.49
CA LYS A 472 7.92 3.04 -23.59
C LYS A 472 9.28 3.73 -23.42
N GLY A 473 9.35 4.99 -23.83
CA GLY A 473 10.41 5.92 -23.45
C GLY A 473 9.98 6.74 -22.23
N SER A 474 10.93 7.09 -21.36
CA SER A 474 10.68 7.92 -20.17
C SER A 474 11.84 8.89 -19.94
N TYR A 475 11.51 10.16 -19.68
CA TYR A 475 12.46 11.16 -19.19
C TYR A 475 12.06 11.58 -17.77
N TYR A 476 12.95 11.38 -16.81
CA TYR A 476 12.71 11.65 -15.40
C TYR A 476 13.47 12.89 -14.90
N GLY A 477 12.82 13.67 -14.03
CA GLY A 477 13.43 14.81 -13.37
C GLY A 477 12.61 15.27 -12.18
N ASN A 478 13.24 15.93 -11.21
CA ASN A 478 12.53 16.69 -10.19
C ASN A 478 12.02 18.00 -10.83
N PRO A 479 10.69 18.27 -10.83
CA PRO A 479 10.11 19.40 -11.55
C PRO A 479 10.46 20.76 -10.93
N LEU A 480 10.87 20.81 -9.66
CA LEU A 480 11.14 22.04 -8.92
C LEU A 480 12.65 22.32 -8.83
N LEU A 481 13.42 21.32 -8.44
CA LEU A 481 14.83 21.44 -8.03
C LEU A 481 15.76 20.71 -8.99
N ASP A 482 16.76 21.40 -9.54
CA ASP A 482 17.79 20.75 -10.35
C ASP A 482 18.84 20.02 -9.51
N ARG A 483 19.06 20.48 -8.27
CA ARG A 483 19.99 19.86 -7.31
C ARG A 483 19.38 19.92 -5.91
N PRO A 484 18.67 18.88 -5.46
CA PRO A 484 18.20 18.74 -4.09
C PRO A 484 19.29 19.06 -3.07
N GLN A 485 18.99 19.90 -2.08
CA GLN A 485 19.92 20.31 -1.02
C GLN A 485 19.66 19.46 0.23
N VAL A 486 20.12 18.22 0.21
CA VAL A 486 19.98 17.24 1.30
C VAL A 486 21.34 16.83 1.85
N ASP A 487 21.37 16.14 3.01
CA ASP A 487 22.63 15.62 3.55
C ASP A 487 23.33 14.70 2.53
N PRO A 488 24.65 14.84 2.29
CA PRO A 488 25.37 14.03 1.30
C PRO A 488 25.28 12.51 1.53
N THR A 489 25.05 12.06 2.76
CA THR A 489 24.86 10.64 3.10
C THR A 489 23.47 10.16 2.70
N ILE A 490 22.44 10.97 2.91
CA ILE A 490 21.09 10.70 2.38
C ILE A 490 21.13 10.69 0.85
N GLN A 491 21.83 11.65 0.23
CA GLN A 491 21.98 11.71 -1.23
C GLN A 491 22.64 10.45 -1.83
N ARG A 492 23.67 9.91 -1.17
CA ARG A 492 24.33 8.65 -1.59
C ARG A 492 23.48 7.39 -1.33
N ARG A 493 22.62 7.40 -0.31
CA ARG A 493 21.73 6.27 0.04
C ARG A 493 20.44 6.23 -0.76
N HIS A 494 20.08 7.36 -1.37
CA HIS A 494 18.84 7.58 -2.13
C HIS A 494 19.08 8.38 -3.43
N PRO A 495 20.01 7.94 -4.31
CA PRO A 495 20.31 8.63 -5.57
C PRO A 495 19.10 8.71 -6.50
N GLU A 496 18.15 7.78 -6.39
CA GLU A 496 16.87 7.76 -7.12
C GLU A 496 16.01 9.00 -6.84
N TYR A 497 16.10 9.58 -5.63
CA TYR A 497 15.39 10.80 -5.25
C TYR A 497 16.25 12.07 -5.34
N TYR A 498 17.56 11.98 -5.04
CA TYR A 498 18.36 13.17 -4.70
C TYR A 498 19.59 13.44 -5.57
N LYS A 499 19.94 12.58 -6.54
CA LYS A 499 21.15 12.79 -7.36
C LYS A 499 21.16 14.13 -8.13
N GLY A 500 20.00 14.57 -8.60
CA GLY A 500 19.82 15.83 -9.33
C GLY A 500 19.51 15.62 -10.80
N ASN A 501 18.98 16.66 -11.43
CA ASN A 501 18.49 16.60 -12.80
C ASN A 501 19.63 16.52 -13.82
N ILE A 502 19.37 15.72 -14.85
CA ILE A 502 20.13 15.64 -16.08
C ILE A 502 19.22 16.25 -17.15
N TRP A 503 19.76 17.14 -17.99
CA TRP A 503 19.00 17.87 -19.01
C TRP A 503 19.70 17.82 -20.38
N PRO A 504 18.95 17.94 -21.48
CA PRO A 504 19.54 18.13 -22.80
C PRO A 504 20.39 19.40 -22.87
N ASN A 505 21.50 19.35 -23.59
CA ASN A 505 22.37 20.50 -23.81
C ASN A 505 21.80 21.42 -24.91
N GLU A 506 21.56 22.70 -24.60
CA GLU A 506 20.90 23.66 -25.51
C GLU A 506 21.73 24.04 -26.76
N ASP A 507 23.05 23.83 -26.73
CA ASP A 507 23.95 24.06 -27.88
C ASP A 507 24.08 22.81 -28.76
N GLU A 508 24.09 21.60 -28.17
CA GLU A 508 24.31 20.34 -28.88
C GLU A 508 23.02 19.65 -29.38
N ASP A 509 21.91 19.88 -28.69
CA ASP A 509 20.60 19.26 -28.95
C ASP A 509 19.53 20.34 -29.20
N ALA A 510 19.85 21.27 -30.10
CA ALA A 510 19.00 22.41 -30.48
C ALA A 510 17.57 22.01 -30.92
N GLU A 511 17.36 20.77 -31.36
CA GLU A 511 16.03 20.20 -31.65
C GLU A 511 15.06 20.19 -30.45
N VAL A 512 15.57 20.24 -29.21
CA VAL A 512 14.81 20.23 -27.96
C VAL A 512 15.08 21.44 -27.07
N ASN A 513 15.47 22.59 -27.64
CA ASN A 513 15.67 23.81 -26.85
C ASN A 513 14.40 24.22 -26.09
N GLY A 514 14.58 24.64 -24.83
CA GLY A 514 13.49 24.88 -23.90
C GLY A 514 12.98 23.65 -23.13
N PHE A 515 13.56 22.45 -23.31
CA PHE A 515 13.14 21.22 -22.62
C PHE A 515 13.11 21.37 -21.09
N GLN A 516 14.23 21.79 -20.47
CA GLN A 516 14.29 22.01 -19.02
C GLN A 516 13.23 23.02 -18.57
N GLN A 517 13.11 24.15 -19.26
CA GLN A 517 12.19 25.22 -18.88
C GLN A 517 10.72 24.74 -18.94
N SER A 518 10.35 24.05 -20.01
CA SER A 518 9.00 23.53 -20.24
C SER A 518 8.64 22.44 -19.22
N PHE A 519 9.57 21.52 -18.96
CA PHE A 519 9.42 20.44 -17.99
C PHE A 519 9.17 21.02 -16.59
N LYS A 520 10.00 21.99 -16.17
CA LYS A 520 9.89 22.61 -14.85
C LYS A 520 8.65 23.50 -14.72
N LYS A 521 8.27 24.27 -15.76
CA LYS A 521 7.03 25.08 -15.73
C LYS A 521 5.79 24.22 -15.56
N LEU A 522 5.57 23.24 -16.43
CA LEU A 522 4.39 22.36 -16.32
C LEU A 522 4.44 21.51 -15.05
N GLY A 523 5.62 21.02 -14.67
CA GLY A 523 5.79 20.24 -13.44
C GLY A 523 5.48 21.04 -12.17
N SER A 524 5.94 22.30 -12.10
CA SER A 524 5.63 23.20 -10.98
C SER A 524 4.14 23.51 -10.91
N PHE A 525 3.50 23.81 -12.05
CA PHE A 525 2.05 24.02 -12.13
C PHE A 525 1.26 22.80 -11.61
N VAL A 526 1.64 21.58 -12.01
CA VAL A 526 0.97 20.36 -11.53
C VAL A 526 1.17 20.17 -10.02
N VAL A 527 2.36 20.46 -9.48
CA VAL A 527 2.60 20.44 -8.03
C VAL A 527 1.75 21.50 -7.31
N GLU A 528 1.64 22.72 -7.83
CA GLU A 528 0.83 23.78 -7.21
C GLU A 528 -0.66 23.39 -7.11
N VAL A 529 -1.25 22.86 -8.18
CA VAL A 529 -2.64 22.36 -8.15
C VAL A 529 -2.78 21.18 -7.16
N GLY A 530 -1.78 20.29 -7.12
CA GLY A 530 -1.78 19.14 -6.22
C GLY A 530 -1.64 19.51 -4.73
N LEU A 531 -0.90 20.56 -4.39
CA LEU A 531 -0.79 21.07 -3.01
C LEU A 531 -2.13 21.61 -2.50
N LEU A 532 -2.89 22.30 -3.37
CA LEU A 532 -4.24 22.74 -3.03
C LEU A 532 -5.21 21.55 -2.84
N LEU A 533 -5.04 20.48 -3.64
CA LEU A 533 -5.80 19.25 -3.47
C LEU A 533 -5.44 18.50 -2.18
N THR A 534 -4.16 18.37 -1.82
CA THR A 534 -3.76 17.69 -0.57
C THR A 534 -4.16 18.47 0.68
N ARG A 535 -4.15 19.81 0.65
CA ARG A 535 -4.78 20.64 1.69
C ARG A 535 -6.23 20.25 1.93
N ALA A 536 -7.00 20.04 0.86
CA ALA A 536 -8.38 19.59 0.96
C ALA A 536 -8.51 18.15 1.49
N CYS A 537 -7.50 17.30 1.28
CA CYS A 537 -7.42 15.94 1.83
C CYS A 537 -6.99 15.86 3.31
N GLU A 538 -6.48 16.93 3.93
CA GLU A 538 -5.91 16.91 5.28
C GLU A 538 -6.86 16.33 6.35
N SER A 539 -8.17 16.55 6.21
CA SER A 539 -9.18 16.00 7.12
C SER A 539 -9.33 14.47 7.10
N PHE A 540 -8.74 13.77 6.13
CA PHE A 540 -8.69 12.31 6.08
C PHE A 540 -7.48 11.70 6.79
N VAL A 541 -6.46 12.50 7.15
CA VAL A 541 -5.24 12.01 7.82
C VAL A 541 -5.57 11.31 9.14
N SER A 542 -4.73 10.36 9.56
CA SER A 542 -4.85 9.68 10.84
C SER A 542 -4.73 10.65 12.03
N PRO A 543 -5.71 10.71 12.96
CA PRO A 543 -5.61 11.57 14.15
C PRO A 543 -4.39 11.27 15.02
N GLN A 544 -3.93 10.01 15.04
CA GLN A 544 -2.73 9.58 15.74
C GLN A 544 -1.49 10.32 15.24
N LEU A 545 -1.37 10.50 13.92
CA LEU A 545 -0.23 11.17 13.31
C LEU A 545 -0.28 12.69 13.53
N GLN A 546 -1.47 13.29 13.55
CA GLN A 546 -1.68 14.70 13.95
C GLN A 546 -1.23 14.94 15.40
N ILE A 547 -1.51 14.00 16.31
CA ILE A 547 -1.06 14.05 17.70
C ILE A 547 0.47 13.84 17.81
N GLN A 548 1.04 12.90 17.06
CA GLN A 548 2.48 12.59 17.09
C GLN A 548 3.35 13.73 16.53
N THR A 549 2.95 14.30 15.38
CA THR A 549 3.72 15.34 14.70
C THR A 549 3.47 16.74 15.25
N ASN A 550 2.34 16.95 15.94
CA ASN A 550 1.85 18.27 16.37
C ASN A 550 1.75 19.27 15.19
N LYS A 551 1.48 18.77 13.98
CA LYS A 551 1.24 19.54 12.75
C LYS A 551 -0.22 19.44 12.32
N THR A 552 -0.72 20.47 11.65
CA THR A 552 -2.08 20.53 11.09
C THR A 552 -2.10 20.63 9.56
N ASP A 553 -0.92 20.59 8.95
CA ASP A 553 -0.61 20.73 7.53
C ASP A 553 0.21 19.52 7.06
N ILE A 554 -0.16 18.29 7.45
CA ILE A 554 0.67 17.11 7.23
C ILE A 554 0.87 16.86 5.74
N LEU A 555 -0.20 16.72 4.95
CA LEU A 555 -0.09 16.35 3.54
C LEU A 555 0.46 17.50 2.68
N GLU A 556 -0.10 18.69 2.83
CA GLU A 556 0.37 19.87 2.10
C GLU A 556 1.79 20.24 2.51
N GLY A 557 2.08 20.30 3.81
CA GLY A 557 3.37 20.72 4.34
C GLY A 557 4.50 19.74 4.05
N MET A 558 4.25 18.42 4.13
CA MET A 558 5.23 17.41 3.68
C MET A 558 5.61 17.64 2.22
N LEU A 559 4.64 17.81 1.34
CA LEU A 559 4.88 18.00 -0.10
C LEU A 559 5.50 19.37 -0.40
N ALA A 560 5.03 20.46 0.22
CA ALA A 560 5.53 21.81 -0.02
C ALA A 560 7.02 21.98 0.35
N ARG A 561 7.53 21.17 1.29
CA ARG A 561 8.95 21.14 1.69
C ARG A 561 9.77 20.05 0.99
N SER A 562 9.12 19.11 0.29
CA SER A 562 9.76 17.91 -0.22
C SER A 562 10.82 18.21 -1.29
N SER A 563 12.00 17.63 -1.12
CA SER A 563 13.04 17.59 -2.15
C SER A 563 12.96 16.35 -3.04
N ALA A 564 12.04 15.42 -2.78
CA ALA A 564 11.89 14.12 -3.46
C ALA A 564 10.82 14.08 -4.57
N HIS A 565 10.16 15.21 -4.89
CA HIS A 565 9.24 15.29 -6.04
C HIS A 565 9.87 14.75 -7.32
N LYS A 566 9.11 13.94 -8.07
CA LYS A 566 9.57 13.33 -9.31
C LYS A 566 8.51 13.52 -10.39
N ALA A 567 8.93 13.88 -11.58
CA ALA A 567 8.08 13.86 -12.76
C ALA A 567 8.69 12.93 -13.81
N ARG A 568 7.82 12.33 -14.60
CA ARG A 568 8.11 11.36 -15.66
C ARG A 568 7.37 11.81 -16.91
N LEU A 569 8.13 12.22 -17.91
CA LEU A 569 7.65 12.54 -19.25
C LEU A 569 7.72 11.26 -20.09
N LEU A 570 6.57 10.76 -20.54
CA LEU A 570 6.47 9.50 -21.26
C LEU A 570 6.16 9.75 -22.73
N HIS A 571 6.87 9.02 -23.58
CA HIS A 571 6.54 8.83 -24.98
C HIS A 571 6.34 7.33 -25.21
N TYR A 572 5.14 6.95 -25.61
CA TYR A 572 4.82 5.59 -26.03
C TYR A 572 5.00 5.49 -27.53
N TYR A 573 5.87 4.59 -27.95
CA TYR A 573 6.16 4.31 -29.35
C TYR A 573 4.97 3.57 -30.00
N PRO A 574 4.78 3.72 -31.32
CA PRO A 574 3.80 2.94 -32.07
C PRO A 574 4.03 1.43 -31.87
N PRO A 575 2.97 0.62 -31.69
CA PRO A 575 3.10 -0.83 -31.64
C PRO A 575 3.57 -1.37 -33.00
N PRO A 576 4.41 -2.42 -33.04
CA PRO A 576 4.90 -2.98 -34.29
C PRO A 576 3.73 -3.59 -35.10
N PRO A 577 3.80 -3.59 -36.45
CA PRO A 577 2.83 -4.33 -37.25
C PRO A 577 2.94 -5.82 -36.94
N SER A 578 1.84 -6.41 -36.47
CA SER A 578 1.75 -7.79 -35.99
C SER A 578 2.18 -8.81 -37.05
N GLY A 579 3.13 -9.67 -36.71
CA GLY A 579 3.34 -10.95 -37.39
C GLY A 579 2.32 -11.99 -36.90
N ASP A 580 2.00 -12.98 -37.74
CA ASP A 580 0.91 -13.94 -37.50
C ASP A 580 1.03 -14.76 -36.18
N GLY A 581 -0.07 -14.78 -35.40
CA GLY A 581 -0.33 -15.70 -34.27
C GLY A 581 -0.16 -15.05 -32.88
N ASP A 582 -1.18 -14.86 -32.05
CA ASP A 582 -2.18 -15.85 -31.60
C ASP A 582 -3.45 -15.13 -31.04
N GLU A 583 -4.68 -15.60 -31.33
CA GLU A 583 -5.94 -14.89 -30.99
C GLU A 583 -6.39 -15.11 -29.52
N ASN A 584 -5.50 -14.95 -28.54
CA ASN A 584 -5.81 -15.01 -27.10
C ASN A 584 -5.36 -13.73 -26.38
N ASP A 585 -5.94 -12.60 -26.79
CA ASP A 585 -5.36 -11.27 -26.59
C ASP A 585 -6.14 -10.35 -25.62
N ASP A 586 -6.36 -10.84 -24.39
CA ASP A 586 -6.89 -10.03 -23.28
C ASP A 586 -5.78 -9.43 -22.38
N ASP A 587 -4.52 -9.90 -22.53
CA ASP A 587 -3.38 -9.61 -21.64
C ASP A 587 -2.11 -9.04 -22.33
N GLN A 588 -2.03 -8.90 -23.66
CA GLN A 588 -0.79 -8.48 -24.36
C GLN A 588 -0.94 -7.30 -25.34
N ASP A 589 -1.22 -6.09 -24.83
CA ASP A 589 -0.81 -4.83 -25.50
C ASP A 589 -0.75 -3.62 -24.53
N SER A 590 -0.09 -3.82 -23.38
CA SER A 590 0.05 -2.79 -22.34
C SER A 590 1.28 -1.90 -22.57
N TRP A 591 1.07 -0.72 -23.17
CA TRP A 591 2.00 0.41 -23.13
C TRP A 591 2.55 0.68 -21.72
N CYS A 592 1.75 0.45 -20.68
CA CYS A 592 2.22 0.31 -19.30
C CYS A 592 1.34 -0.70 -18.55
N GLY A 593 1.96 -1.70 -17.91
CA GLY A 593 1.26 -2.74 -17.14
C GLY A 593 0.50 -2.24 -15.91
N TRP A 594 -0.24 -3.13 -15.26
CA TRP A 594 -0.94 -2.84 -14.01
C TRP A 594 0.04 -2.58 -12.86
N HIS A 595 -0.08 -1.41 -12.22
CA HIS A 595 0.75 -1.03 -11.07
C HIS A 595 0.00 -0.06 -10.13
N LEU A 596 0.63 0.23 -9.00
CA LEU A 596 0.30 1.30 -8.07
C LEU A 596 1.41 2.34 -8.08
N ASP A 597 1.06 3.61 -7.82
CA ASP A 597 2.04 4.65 -7.54
C ASP A 597 2.36 4.68 -6.05
N HIS A 598 3.65 4.83 -5.71
CA HIS A 598 4.09 4.85 -4.32
C HIS A 598 3.88 6.22 -3.64
N SER A 599 3.58 7.28 -4.41
CA SER A 599 3.49 8.68 -3.96
C SER A 599 2.28 8.98 -3.05
N LEU A 600 2.13 10.22 -2.60
CA LEU A 600 0.86 10.64 -1.99
C LEU A 600 -0.22 10.77 -3.06
N ILE A 601 0.06 11.62 -4.05
CA ILE A 601 -0.78 11.80 -5.24
C ILE A 601 0.10 11.88 -6.48
N THR A 602 -0.46 11.46 -7.61
CA THR A 602 0.16 11.61 -8.92
C THR A 602 -0.70 12.51 -9.77
N GLY A 603 -0.14 13.65 -10.18
CA GLY A 603 -0.77 14.52 -11.19
C GLY A 603 -0.54 13.97 -12.58
N LEU A 604 -1.62 13.75 -13.34
CA LEU A 604 -1.60 13.20 -14.69
C LEU A 604 -2.10 14.25 -15.68
N VAL A 605 -1.18 14.77 -16.48
CA VAL A 605 -1.51 15.67 -17.60
C VAL A 605 -2.24 14.88 -18.69
N SER A 606 -3.28 15.48 -19.26
CA SER A 606 -4.02 14.90 -20.38
C SER A 606 -3.09 14.57 -21.56
N ALA A 607 -3.19 13.36 -22.09
CA ALA A 607 -2.27 12.90 -23.13
C ALA A 607 -2.43 13.66 -24.45
N MET A 608 -1.37 13.68 -25.25
CA MET A 608 -1.37 14.07 -26.65
C MET A 608 -1.13 12.82 -27.50
N TYR A 609 -1.71 12.77 -28.69
CA TYR A 609 -1.44 11.73 -29.69
C TYR A 609 -0.85 12.41 -30.91
N MET A 610 0.33 11.97 -31.37
CA MET A 610 1.00 12.57 -32.52
C MET A 610 0.93 11.61 -33.70
N PHE A 611 0.33 12.08 -34.80
CA PHE A 611 0.32 11.36 -36.07
C PHE A 611 1.63 11.61 -36.81
N GLU A 612 2.33 10.52 -37.14
CA GLU A 612 3.66 10.51 -37.73
C GLU A 612 3.59 10.17 -39.24
N GLU A 613 3.68 11.18 -40.11
CA GLU A 613 3.78 11.03 -41.57
C GLU A 613 5.21 11.41 -42.03
N GLY A 614 6.15 10.47 -41.84
CA GLY A 614 7.58 10.72 -42.08
C GLY A 614 8.13 11.80 -41.15
N ASP A 615 8.53 12.94 -41.72
CA ASP A 615 9.03 14.09 -40.94
C ASP A 615 7.92 15.05 -40.46
N LYS A 616 6.63 14.78 -40.76
CA LYS A 616 5.51 15.56 -40.23
C LYS A 616 4.90 14.89 -39.00
N HIS A 617 4.69 15.71 -37.97
CA HIS A 617 4.22 15.29 -36.65
C HIS A 617 3.06 16.20 -36.27
N THR A 618 1.85 15.66 -36.23
CA THR A 618 0.61 16.45 -36.09
C THR A 618 -0.21 15.95 -34.89
N PRO A 619 -0.56 16.81 -33.93
CA PRO A 619 -1.47 16.44 -32.86
C PRO A 619 -2.84 16.01 -33.42
N ILE A 620 -3.34 14.86 -32.97
CA ILE A 620 -4.66 14.32 -33.32
C ILE A 620 -5.47 13.99 -32.07
N ALA A 621 -6.79 13.85 -32.24
CA ALA A 621 -7.63 13.19 -31.25
C ALA A 621 -7.23 11.71 -31.11
N ASN A 622 -7.59 11.07 -29.99
CA ASN A 622 -7.29 9.65 -29.78
C ASN A 622 -7.85 8.80 -30.95
N PRO A 623 -6.99 8.10 -31.72
CA PRO A 623 -7.42 7.32 -32.89
C PRO A 623 -8.14 6.01 -32.55
N HIS A 624 -8.05 5.52 -31.30
CA HIS A 624 -8.57 4.20 -30.91
C HIS A 624 -9.35 4.25 -29.59
N GLU A 625 -10.60 3.78 -29.61
CA GLU A 625 -11.47 3.71 -28.44
C GLU A 625 -10.94 2.83 -27.31
N ARG A 626 -10.01 1.91 -27.60
CA ARG A 626 -9.35 1.02 -26.62
C ARG A 626 -8.00 1.53 -26.08
N SER A 627 -7.43 2.60 -26.63
CA SER A 627 -6.14 3.12 -26.15
C SER A 627 -6.31 4.13 -25.00
N GLY A 628 -5.29 4.25 -24.14
CA GLY A 628 -5.24 5.26 -23.09
C GLY A 628 -5.27 4.68 -21.67
N LEU A 629 -5.73 5.48 -20.71
CA LEU A 629 -5.69 5.17 -19.27
C LEU A 629 -6.83 4.24 -18.86
N TYR A 630 -6.48 3.15 -18.19
CA TYR A 630 -7.40 2.22 -17.54
C TYR A 630 -7.13 2.18 -16.05
N ILE A 631 -8.20 2.08 -15.27
CA ILE A 631 -8.15 2.03 -13.81
C ILE A 631 -8.95 0.82 -13.36
N ARG A 632 -8.50 0.18 -12.28
CA ARG A 632 -9.29 -0.81 -11.54
C ARG A 632 -10.00 -0.09 -10.40
N ASN A 633 -11.32 0.06 -10.51
CA ASN A 633 -12.11 0.76 -9.48
C ASN A 633 -12.20 -0.09 -8.19
N ARG A 634 -12.78 0.47 -7.11
CA ARG A 634 -12.86 -0.23 -5.81
C ARG A 634 -13.69 -1.52 -5.85
N ALA A 635 -14.65 -1.62 -6.77
CA ALA A 635 -15.37 -2.86 -7.08
C ALA A 635 -14.57 -3.85 -7.97
N ASN A 636 -13.25 -3.65 -8.10
CA ASN A 636 -12.31 -4.45 -8.92
C ASN A 636 -12.63 -4.47 -10.44
N ASN A 637 -13.49 -3.57 -10.94
CA ASN A 637 -13.82 -3.49 -12.37
C ASN A 637 -12.76 -2.67 -13.12
N VAL A 638 -12.36 -3.15 -14.29
CA VAL A 638 -11.49 -2.43 -15.22
C VAL A 638 -12.34 -1.44 -16.02
N VAL A 639 -12.07 -0.14 -15.85
CA VAL A 639 -12.76 0.94 -16.55
C VAL A 639 -11.78 1.83 -17.29
N LYS A 640 -12.18 2.33 -18.47
CA LYS A 640 -11.41 3.34 -19.20
C LYS A 640 -11.74 4.73 -18.64
N VAL A 641 -10.71 5.54 -18.39
CA VAL A 641 -10.85 6.94 -17.97
C VAL A 641 -10.24 7.85 -19.03
N THR A 642 -10.93 8.97 -19.29
CA THR A 642 -10.47 10.02 -20.22
C THR A 642 -10.29 11.32 -19.45
N ILE A 643 -9.11 11.93 -19.59
CA ILE A 643 -8.80 13.24 -19.04
C ILE A 643 -9.04 14.26 -20.16
N PRO A 644 -9.94 15.25 -20.00
CA PRO A 644 -10.13 16.31 -20.98
C PRO A 644 -8.83 17.07 -21.27
N GLU A 645 -8.68 17.59 -22.49
CA GLU A 645 -7.45 18.25 -22.93
C GLU A 645 -7.04 19.42 -22.01
N ASN A 646 -8.01 20.27 -21.64
CA ASN A 646 -7.85 21.43 -20.77
C ASN A 646 -8.01 21.11 -19.27
N ALA A 647 -7.76 19.86 -18.87
CA ALA A 647 -7.93 19.38 -17.50
C ALA A 647 -6.72 18.56 -17.02
N LEU A 648 -6.58 18.50 -15.71
CA LEU A 648 -5.53 17.76 -15.01
C LEU A 648 -6.19 16.71 -14.13
N ALA A 649 -5.73 15.47 -14.15
CA ALA A 649 -6.22 14.45 -13.23
C ALA A 649 -5.27 14.26 -12.05
N PHE A 650 -5.80 13.82 -10.90
CA PHE A 650 -4.99 13.31 -9.81
C PHE A 650 -5.45 11.92 -9.42
N GLN A 651 -4.50 11.01 -9.27
CA GLN A 651 -4.67 9.70 -8.64
C GLN A 651 -3.98 9.69 -7.27
N THR A 652 -4.39 8.75 -6.44
CA THR A 652 -3.85 8.49 -5.10
C THR A 652 -2.87 7.33 -5.13
N GLY A 653 -1.76 7.47 -4.41
CA GLY A 653 -0.74 6.44 -4.24
C GLY A 653 -0.71 5.83 -2.83
N GLU A 654 0.09 4.79 -2.67
CA GLU A 654 0.16 3.96 -1.46
C GLU A 654 0.54 4.73 -0.19
N ALA A 655 1.45 5.72 -0.28
CA ALA A 655 1.82 6.50 0.89
C ALA A 655 0.67 7.37 1.44
N LEU A 656 -0.31 7.76 0.61
CA LEU A 656 -1.51 8.44 1.09
C LEU A 656 -2.51 7.48 1.72
N GLU A 657 -2.58 6.25 1.23
CA GLU A 657 -3.41 5.19 1.82
C GLU A 657 -2.95 4.85 3.25
N LEU A 658 -1.63 4.74 3.45
CA LEU A 658 -1.02 4.59 4.78
C LEU A 658 -1.32 5.81 5.68
N LEU A 659 -1.02 7.03 5.24
CA LEU A 659 -1.22 8.26 6.03
C LEU A 659 -2.69 8.54 6.42
N THR A 660 -3.64 8.09 5.59
CA THR A 660 -5.08 8.23 5.87
C THR A 660 -5.70 7.02 6.55
N GLY A 661 -4.93 5.93 6.73
CA GLY A 661 -5.40 4.68 7.31
C GLY A 661 -6.52 4.02 6.49
N GLY A 662 -6.38 3.99 5.16
CA GLY A 662 -7.39 3.44 4.25
C GLY A 662 -8.63 4.33 4.02
N LYS A 663 -8.65 5.58 4.50
CA LYS A 663 -9.78 6.49 4.19
C LYS A 663 -9.76 6.98 2.75
N LEU A 664 -8.57 7.06 2.14
CA LEU A 664 -8.34 7.25 0.71
C LEU A 664 -7.46 6.08 0.25
N HIS A 665 -7.85 5.35 -0.80
CA HIS A 665 -7.10 4.16 -1.26
C HIS A 665 -6.16 4.51 -2.43
N ALA A 666 -5.05 3.80 -2.59
CA ALA A 666 -4.21 3.87 -3.78
C ALA A 666 -4.93 3.30 -5.01
N THR A 667 -4.52 3.67 -6.22
CA THR A 667 -5.34 3.44 -7.42
C THR A 667 -4.61 2.57 -8.46
N PRO A 668 -4.97 1.27 -8.58
CA PRO A 668 -4.36 0.39 -9.56
C PRO A 668 -4.72 0.82 -10.97
N HIS A 669 -3.72 1.04 -11.81
CA HIS A 669 -3.94 1.56 -13.16
C HIS A 669 -2.96 0.98 -14.18
N CYS A 670 -3.31 1.08 -15.46
CA CYS A 670 -2.48 0.67 -16.58
C CYS A 670 -2.75 1.56 -17.80
N VAL A 671 -1.87 1.50 -18.81
CA VAL A 671 -2.04 2.22 -20.07
C VAL A 671 -2.01 1.21 -21.21
N ARG A 672 -3.05 1.22 -22.05
CA ARG A 672 -3.21 0.29 -23.18
C ARG A 672 -2.92 0.99 -24.51
N GLY A 673 -2.30 0.25 -25.43
CA GLY A 673 -2.13 0.66 -26.82
C GLY A 673 -3.45 0.74 -27.59
N GLY A 674 -3.40 1.32 -28.79
CA GLY A 674 -4.32 0.90 -29.85
C GLY A 674 -3.84 -0.43 -30.42
N GLY A 675 -4.75 -1.24 -30.98
CA GLY A 675 -4.34 -2.47 -31.66
C GLY A 675 -3.45 -2.18 -32.88
N PRO A 676 -2.70 -3.18 -33.38
CA PRO A 676 -1.66 -2.99 -34.38
C PRO A 676 -2.22 -2.46 -35.72
N GLY A 677 -1.54 -1.45 -36.29
CA GLY A 677 -1.81 -0.96 -37.63
C GLY A 677 -1.61 0.55 -37.78
N GLN A 678 -1.27 0.98 -39.00
CA GLN A 678 -1.11 2.39 -39.34
C GLN A 678 -2.47 3.10 -39.37
N VAL A 679 -2.54 4.28 -38.75
CA VAL A 679 -3.73 5.12 -38.70
C VAL A 679 -3.90 5.86 -40.04
N ARG A 680 -5.15 6.10 -40.44
CA ARG A 680 -5.50 6.91 -41.62
C ARG A 680 -6.01 8.28 -41.21
N LEU A 681 -5.38 9.33 -41.72
CA LEU A 681 -5.80 10.72 -41.53
C LEU A 681 -6.03 11.36 -42.91
N GLY A 682 -7.27 11.21 -43.41
CA GLY A 682 -7.58 11.52 -44.81
C GLY A 682 -6.90 10.53 -45.76
N ASP A 683 -6.13 11.03 -46.72
CA ASP A 683 -5.35 10.21 -47.65
C ASP A 683 -4.01 9.73 -47.06
N ALA A 684 -3.54 10.35 -45.95
CA ALA A 684 -2.28 9.99 -45.30
C ALA A 684 -2.42 8.70 -44.48
N VAL A 685 -1.35 7.90 -44.48
CA VAL A 685 -1.20 6.68 -43.68
C VAL A 685 0.08 6.84 -42.86
N GLY A 686 0.00 6.66 -41.55
CA GLY A 686 1.12 6.92 -40.65
C GLY A 686 0.93 6.27 -39.29
N ASP A 687 1.97 6.31 -38.49
CA ASP A 687 1.97 5.73 -37.14
C ASP A 687 1.48 6.76 -36.11
N VAL A 688 1.16 6.32 -34.90
CA VAL A 688 0.74 7.23 -33.81
C VAL A 688 1.49 6.91 -32.53
N SER A 689 2.21 7.90 -32.02
CA SER A 689 2.75 7.90 -30.66
C SER A 689 1.77 8.50 -29.66
N ARG A 690 2.03 8.30 -28.37
CA ARG A 690 1.30 8.96 -27.28
C ARG A 690 2.26 9.60 -26.29
N GLU A 691 2.08 10.89 -26.04
CA GLU A 691 2.87 11.68 -25.11
C GLU A 691 2.02 12.03 -23.88
N THR A 692 2.58 11.88 -22.69
CA THR A 692 1.89 12.22 -21.42
C THR A 692 2.90 12.57 -20.35
N PHE A 693 2.49 13.34 -19.34
CA PHE A 693 3.35 13.75 -18.24
C PHE A 693 2.71 13.36 -16.90
N ALA A 694 3.45 12.62 -16.07
CA ALA A 694 3.05 12.21 -14.73
C ALA A 694 3.96 12.87 -13.70
N VAL A 695 3.38 13.40 -12.62
CA VAL A 695 4.11 14.11 -11.56
C VAL A 695 3.77 13.46 -10.22
N PHE A 696 4.71 12.65 -9.72
CA PHE A 696 4.64 11.95 -8.44
C PHE A 696 4.98 12.91 -7.31
N MET A 697 3.96 13.30 -6.55
CA MET A 697 4.09 14.19 -5.41
C MET A 697 4.37 13.36 -4.16
N GLN A 698 5.62 13.38 -3.73
CA GLN A 698 6.20 12.43 -2.78
C GLN A 698 6.75 13.17 -1.55
N PRO A 699 6.62 12.63 -0.32
CA PRO A 699 7.36 13.12 0.84
C PRO A 699 8.86 12.90 0.66
N ASP A 700 9.69 13.58 1.45
CA ASP A 700 11.10 13.21 1.55
C ASP A 700 11.28 11.85 2.26
N VAL A 701 12.37 11.15 1.98
CA VAL A 701 12.62 9.76 2.42
C VAL A 701 12.64 9.56 3.96
N TRP A 702 12.74 10.64 4.72
CA TRP A 702 12.72 10.66 6.19
C TRP A 702 11.36 11.05 6.80
N GLU A 703 10.40 11.54 6.01
CA GLU A 703 9.05 11.84 6.52
C GLU A 703 8.34 10.51 6.84
N GLN A 704 7.72 10.43 8.03
CA GLN A 704 6.96 9.27 8.52
C GLN A 704 5.63 9.16 7.78
N ILE A 705 5.28 7.97 7.31
CA ILE A 705 4.04 7.73 6.55
C ILE A 705 3.12 6.65 7.14
N GLY A 706 3.62 5.82 8.07
CA GLY A 706 2.89 4.72 8.67
C GLY A 706 3.11 4.62 10.18
N THR A 707 3.72 3.52 10.65
CA THR A 707 4.18 3.42 12.04
C THR A 707 5.35 4.40 12.31
N PRO A 708 5.75 4.67 13.56
CA PRO A 708 6.87 5.58 13.86
C PRO A 708 8.21 5.20 13.18
N GLU A 709 8.37 3.94 12.79
CA GLU A 709 9.54 3.37 12.13
C GLU A 709 9.40 3.35 10.58
N GLU A 710 8.20 3.57 10.05
CA GLU A 710 7.90 3.52 8.61
C GLU A 710 7.97 4.91 7.99
N THR A 711 9.15 5.22 7.42
CA THR A 711 9.37 6.43 6.62
C THR A 711 9.10 6.16 5.14
N PHE A 712 8.90 7.22 4.36
CA PHE A 712 8.75 7.10 2.91
C PHE A 712 9.92 6.35 2.25
N GLY A 713 11.16 6.54 2.74
CA GLY A 713 12.35 5.87 2.22
C GLY A 713 12.44 4.38 2.55
N THR A 714 12.02 3.95 3.73
CA THR A 714 12.01 2.51 4.08
C THR A 714 10.87 1.79 3.35
N PHE A 715 9.70 2.43 3.28
CA PHE A 715 8.56 1.98 2.49
C PHE A 715 8.94 1.77 1.00
N THR A 716 9.46 2.79 0.30
CA THR A 716 9.75 2.64 -1.13
C THR A 716 10.92 1.68 -1.42
N LYS A 717 11.92 1.59 -0.53
CA LYS A 717 12.94 0.53 -0.60
C LYS A 717 12.31 -0.86 -0.52
N GLU A 718 11.32 -1.09 0.34
CA GLU A 718 10.61 -2.37 0.44
C GLU A 718 9.75 -2.66 -0.80
N VAL A 719 9.03 -1.67 -1.35
CA VAL A 719 8.24 -1.87 -2.58
C VAL A 719 9.13 -2.18 -3.79
N LEU A 720 10.27 -1.51 -3.93
CA LEU A 720 11.29 -1.84 -4.94
C LEU A 720 11.87 -3.25 -4.71
N ARG A 721 12.18 -3.61 -3.47
CA ARG A 721 12.68 -4.96 -3.14
C ARG A 721 11.68 -6.06 -3.52
N ARG A 722 10.38 -5.85 -3.31
CA ARG A 722 9.31 -6.78 -3.75
C ARG A 722 9.31 -6.95 -5.26
N HIS A 723 9.34 -5.84 -6.02
CA HIS A 723 9.41 -5.88 -7.49
C HIS A 723 10.64 -6.65 -8.00
N TYR A 724 11.85 -6.32 -7.51
CA TYR A 724 13.08 -6.98 -7.98
C TYR A 724 13.23 -8.43 -7.47
N ARG A 725 12.66 -8.80 -6.32
CA ARG A 725 12.71 -10.18 -5.82
C ARG A 725 11.87 -11.14 -6.67
N ASN A 726 10.71 -10.68 -7.16
CA ASN A 726 9.89 -11.47 -8.08
C ASN A 726 10.66 -11.73 -9.39
N LYS A 727 11.32 -10.69 -9.92
CA LYS A 727 12.18 -10.77 -11.11
C LYS A 727 13.30 -11.83 -11.01
N LYS A 728 13.95 -11.96 -9.85
CA LYS A 728 15.00 -12.98 -9.62
C LYS A 728 14.51 -14.42 -9.71
N GLN A 729 13.20 -14.69 -9.58
CA GLN A 729 12.63 -16.03 -9.73
C GLN A 729 12.30 -16.39 -11.19
N GLU A 730 12.13 -15.41 -12.07
CA GLU A 730 11.72 -15.63 -13.47
C GLU A 730 12.92 -15.76 -14.43
N GLU A 731 13.95 -14.91 -14.28
CA GLU A 731 14.99 -14.77 -15.32
C GLU A 731 16.27 -15.59 -15.07
N GLY A 732 16.55 -16.06 -13.84
CA GLY A 732 17.73 -16.88 -13.53
C GLY A 732 19.09 -16.18 -13.72
N VAL A 733 19.12 -14.87 -13.92
CA VAL A 733 20.32 -14.05 -14.14
C VAL A 733 20.58 -13.14 -12.92
N ASP A 734 21.83 -13.08 -12.48
CA ASP A 734 22.23 -12.31 -11.29
C ASP A 734 22.52 -10.84 -11.64
N VAL A 735 21.46 -10.02 -11.72
CA VAL A 735 21.60 -8.56 -11.76
C VAL A 735 21.92 -8.06 -10.34
N ALA A 736 23.19 -7.76 -10.10
CA ALA A 736 23.72 -7.44 -8.79
C ALA A 736 23.46 -5.98 -8.36
N TYR A 737 22.23 -5.69 -7.93
CA TYR A 737 21.97 -4.52 -7.07
C TYR A 737 22.72 -4.70 -5.74
N LYS A 738 23.78 -3.90 -5.54
CA LYS A 738 24.57 -3.89 -4.30
C LYS A 738 23.83 -3.10 -3.23
N PHE A 739 23.19 -3.81 -2.30
CA PHE A 739 22.78 -3.23 -1.01
C PHE A 739 23.89 -3.43 0.02
N ASP A 740 24.26 -2.35 0.70
CA ASP A 740 25.09 -2.38 1.90
C ASP A 740 24.19 -2.69 3.11
N SER A 741 24.62 -3.59 3.98
CA SER A 741 23.82 -4.06 5.13
C SER A 741 23.99 -3.20 6.39
N SER A 742 24.60 -2.02 6.29
CA SER A 742 24.87 -1.10 7.41
C SER A 742 23.94 0.13 7.46
N ASP A 743 22.73 0.00 6.89
CA ASP A 743 21.95 1.13 6.39
C ASP A 743 21.01 1.83 7.40
N HIS A 744 21.43 2.00 8.66
CA HIS A 744 20.70 2.86 9.61
C HIS A 744 20.93 4.35 9.29
N LEU A 745 19.85 5.14 9.23
CA LEU A 745 19.91 6.61 9.23
C LEU A 745 20.25 7.09 10.65
N PRO A 746 21.09 8.15 10.80
CA PRO A 746 21.41 8.69 12.13
C PRO A 746 20.14 9.25 12.80
N PRO A 747 20.08 9.25 14.15
CA PRO A 747 18.91 9.71 14.87
C PRO A 747 18.59 11.18 14.59
N ILE A 748 17.29 11.48 14.59
CA ILE A 748 16.70 12.79 14.21
C ILE A 748 17.31 13.98 14.99
N SER A 749 17.89 13.75 16.17
CA SER A 749 18.56 14.75 17.00
C SER A 749 19.80 15.40 16.37
N GLU A 750 20.44 14.80 15.36
CA GLU A 750 21.64 15.37 14.72
C GLU A 750 21.35 16.21 13.46
N LEU A 751 20.16 16.05 12.87
CA LEU A 751 19.74 16.84 11.71
C LEU A 751 19.30 18.25 12.13
N THR A 752 20.27 19.15 12.30
CA THR A 752 19.97 20.57 12.51
C THR A 752 19.11 21.09 11.36
N THR A 753 17.89 21.53 11.68
CA THR A 753 16.99 22.23 10.75
C THR A 753 17.50 23.63 10.46
N SER A 754 18.62 23.68 9.73
CA SER A 754 19.15 24.89 9.12
C SER A 754 18.09 25.41 8.15
N ASN A 755 17.48 26.56 8.49
CA ASN A 755 16.34 27.14 7.79
C ASN A 755 16.44 27.04 6.25
N ILE A 756 15.78 26.04 5.67
CA ILE A 756 15.48 26.04 4.24
C ILE A 756 14.35 27.03 4.04
N THR A 757 14.72 28.30 3.92
CA THR A 757 13.85 29.29 3.31
C THR A 757 13.67 28.84 1.86
N ILE A 758 12.50 28.29 1.54
CA ILE A 758 12.11 28.08 0.15
C ILE A 758 11.98 29.47 -0.45
N ASN A 759 13.06 29.92 -1.08
CA ASN A 759 13.05 31.19 -1.79
C ASN A 759 12.27 30.96 -3.08
N LEU A 760 10.95 31.11 -3.01
CA LEU A 760 10.01 31.16 -4.14
C LEU A 760 10.22 32.41 -5.02
N ASP A 761 11.43 32.97 -5.01
CA ASP A 761 11.97 33.86 -6.02
C ASP A 761 12.26 33.04 -7.29
N CYS A 762 11.18 32.58 -7.93
CA CYS A 762 11.19 32.60 -9.38
C CYS A 762 11.42 34.08 -9.76
N GLN A 763 12.58 34.40 -10.36
CA GLN A 763 12.89 35.78 -10.76
C GLN A 763 12.03 36.28 -11.94
N ASP A 764 11.00 35.52 -12.32
CA ASP A 764 9.92 35.95 -13.18
C ASP A 764 8.66 36.27 -12.35
N PRO A 765 8.31 37.55 -12.16
CA PRO A 765 7.11 37.97 -11.43
C PRO A 765 5.79 37.48 -12.04
N ALA A 766 5.81 36.91 -13.25
CA ALA A 766 4.62 36.37 -13.91
C ALA A 766 4.17 34.99 -13.38
N LEU A 767 4.99 34.29 -12.58
CA LEU A 767 4.75 32.92 -12.14
C LEU A 767 4.51 32.73 -10.63
N SER A 768 4.32 33.82 -9.88
CA SER A 768 4.11 33.77 -8.42
C SER A 768 2.65 34.05 -8.05
N TYR A 769 1.78 33.03 -8.10
CA TYR A 769 0.38 33.11 -7.63
C TYR A 769 0.27 33.10 -6.09
N LYS A 770 1.14 33.84 -5.39
CA LYS A 770 1.21 33.91 -3.92
C LYS A 770 0.24 34.92 -3.28
N HIS A 771 -0.77 35.37 -4.03
CA HIS A 771 -1.79 36.33 -3.60
C HIS A 771 -3.19 35.96 -4.14
N ILE A 772 -3.75 34.85 -3.63
CA ILE A 772 -5.20 34.59 -3.55
C ILE A 772 -5.50 34.07 -2.15
#